data_AF-A0A9E7SP82-F1
#
_entry.id   AF-A0A9E7SP82-F1
#
_cell.length_a   1.000
_cell.length_b   1.000
_cell.length_c   1.000
_cell.angle_alpha   90.00
_cell.angle_beta   90.00
_cell.angle_gamma   90.00
#
_symmetry.space_group_name_H-M   'P 1'
#
loop_
_entity.id
_entity.type
_entity.pdbx_description
1 polymer ?
#
loop_
_entity_poly.entity_id
_entity_poly.type
_entity_poly.pdbx_seq_one_letter_code
_entity_poly.pdbx_strand_id
1 'polypeptide(L)'
;MDITLLILFLFILGTMYLVTSEKLTKNATLFLILFFAFIVWYYIRFGFGRYFTSFDESYYTSLLGDRYWYSNWPISGFATPFLLHKLNDVISDPIITTLTFSALVFLIYVIFLYWFYKKMGLDERASLFSLLVLFMSSYYIWPAMEVRPQQLGLIVGASLFLALRSRHKRLLAPILSVLLVLTHILSFIVFSILLLVHTMLEVVIKGKNRRTELLTISFSIVSGWVVFLIFSPYNKMVASLVWVIKNTKIIGKAPLWDHFSIISTILLVIGFYIVVRITDFATKRVDTLKNIWEVTTAIVKRFKPYIFGLSFALVMIGLYLQFKLRADVYTTVYSNSAVTFLLLQFGNLFFAIVYIKEVINKIPKNAFQDLDVISIILVFVGGLGLLASILMPSSGGWSFNNWLVRIVQYFVPFATPIVALSLMRDLKETTQKVKLLITVTLSLLIFLSVLNVARPPQLYNYDLTWDEETINVAKKAKFNAFLGFRTTPSDFKRISVENLLRAYGRLSTDYVTPQGSVLLSSDNYYLLSAPFTPIKLGEIKKYQNLYIVPSSPTEEYHAYLIFHEHSLIETDKCSGVSPLLIIGGPLSNKCTKQLEEKRATLVSFSENGLVSPHSIYPYPQSGKNWWDVENGLFVIQSLEHEGDFIILIEGTNIDSTIAGMYYFENFVYKAEMYSECSYIIGEWREKDGQVWDKLKFDPEDKNGFSEGDEIKILEVGCSG
;
A
#
# COMPACT_ATOMS: atom_id res chain seq x y z
N MET A 1 10.79 -30.89 17.89
CA MET A 1 11.10 -29.81 16.92
C MET A 1 10.80 -30.38 15.55
N ASP A 2 9.93 -29.73 14.78
CA ASP A 2 9.63 -30.16 13.40
C ASP A 2 10.94 -30.37 12.62
N ILE A 3 11.07 -31.48 11.89
CA ILE A 3 12.26 -31.82 11.10
C ILE A 3 12.63 -30.66 10.16
N THR A 4 11.62 -29.96 9.64
CA THR A 4 11.77 -28.80 8.76
C THR A 4 12.54 -27.64 9.43
N LEU A 5 12.27 -27.38 10.72
CA LEU A 5 12.96 -26.35 11.49
C LEU A 5 14.44 -26.69 11.70
N LEU A 6 14.73 -27.96 11.97
CA LEU A 6 16.10 -28.43 12.13
C LEU A 6 16.87 -28.30 10.82
N ILE A 7 16.27 -28.71 9.70
CA ILE A 7 16.87 -28.60 8.36
C ILE A 7 17.17 -27.14 8.04
N LEU A 8 16.21 -26.24 8.28
CA LEU A 8 16.41 -24.80 8.06
C LEU A 8 17.57 -24.26 8.90
N PHE A 9 17.62 -24.59 10.20
CA PHE A 9 18.71 -24.15 11.07
C PHE A 9 20.07 -24.67 10.61
N LEU A 10 20.17 -25.96 10.27
CA LEU A 10 21.40 -26.57 9.77
C LEU A 10 21.84 -25.94 8.43
N PHE A 11 20.88 -25.60 7.56
CA PHE A 11 21.16 -24.90 6.31
C PHE A 11 21.68 -23.48 6.56
N ILE A 12 21.07 -22.71 7.48
CA ILE A 12 21.57 -21.38 7.89
C ILE A 12 22.99 -21.50 8.45
N LEU A 13 23.22 -22.47 9.34
CA LEU A 13 24.52 -22.71 9.95
C LEU A 13 25.59 -23.07 8.93
N GLY A 14 25.28 -23.98 8.00
CA GLY A 14 26.18 -24.36 6.92
C GLY A 14 26.53 -23.18 5.99
N THR A 15 25.53 -22.38 5.63
CA THR A 15 25.71 -21.16 4.83
C THR A 15 26.62 -20.17 5.55
N MET A 16 26.33 -19.87 6.82
CA MET A 16 27.16 -18.95 7.61
C MET A 16 28.59 -19.45 7.76
N TYR A 17 28.78 -20.74 8.04
CA TYR A 17 30.10 -21.34 8.15
C TYR A 17 30.90 -21.24 6.85
N LEU A 18 30.28 -21.55 5.70
CA LEU A 18 30.95 -21.47 4.40
C LEU A 18 31.39 -20.03 4.09
N VAL A 19 30.53 -19.04 4.33
CA VAL A 19 30.87 -17.63 4.07
C VAL A 19 31.91 -17.10 5.05
N THR A 20 31.83 -17.43 6.35
CA THR A 20 32.84 -16.99 7.34
C THR A 20 34.17 -17.71 7.20
N SER A 21 34.19 -18.93 6.62
CA SER A 21 35.42 -19.67 6.37
C SER A 21 36.25 -19.15 5.20
N GLU A 22 35.70 -18.25 4.37
CA GLU A 22 36.35 -17.68 3.19
C GLU A 22 36.84 -18.71 2.14
N LYS A 23 36.30 -19.94 2.15
CA LYS A 23 36.73 -21.02 1.24
C LYS A 23 36.16 -20.90 -0.19
N LEU A 24 35.13 -20.08 -0.38
CA LEU A 24 34.41 -19.96 -1.65
C LEU A 24 34.89 -18.76 -2.47
N THR A 25 34.86 -18.90 -3.79
CA THR A 25 35.05 -17.76 -4.69
C THR A 25 33.91 -16.77 -4.53
N LYS A 26 34.15 -15.50 -4.87
CA LYS A 26 33.13 -14.45 -4.78
C LYS A 26 31.81 -14.83 -5.46
N ASN A 27 31.86 -15.35 -6.69
CA ASN A 27 30.66 -15.68 -7.45
C ASN A 27 29.90 -16.85 -6.80
N ALA A 28 30.62 -17.84 -6.29
CA ALA A 28 30.03 -18.94 -5.54
C ALA A 28 29.39 -18.47 -4.23
N THR A 29 30.03 -17.55 -3.50
CA THR A 29 29.47 -16.96 -2.27
C THR A 29 28.22 -16.14 -2.57
N LEU A 30 28.21 -15.31 -3.62
CA LEU A 30 27.03 -14.55 -4.01
C LEU A 30 25.88 -15.47 -4.41
N PHE A 31 26.16 -16.50 -5.22
CA PHE A 31 25.16 -17.50 -5.59
C PHE A 31 24.60 -18.21 -4.36
N LEU A 32 25.46 -18.61 -3.41
CA LEU A 32 25.04 -19.23 -2.15
C LEU A 32 24.12 -18.30 -1.34
N ILE A 33 24.43 -17.00 -1.28
CA ILE A 33 23.58 -16.00 -0.60
C ILE A 33 22.23 -15.82 -1.30
N LEU A 34 22.20 -15.83 -2.64
CA LEU A 34 20.94 -15.75 -3.40
C LEU A 34 20.08 -17.01 -3.20
N PHE A 35 20.71 -18.18 -3.21
CA PHE A 35 20.04 -19.44 -2.91
C PHE A 35 19.54 -19.48 -1.46
N PHE A 36 20.33 -18.95 -0.52
CA PHE A 36 19.93 -18.76 0.86
C PHE A 36 18.71 -17.84 0.98
N ALA A 37 18.72 -16.69 0.30
CA ALA A 37 17.59 -15.76 0.26
C ALA A 37 16.33 -16.44 -0.30
N PHE A 38 16.47 -17.22 -1.38
CA PHE A 38 15.36 -17.97 -1.96
C PHE A 38 14.79 -19.01 -1.00
N ILE A 39 15.64 -19.77 -0.29
CA ILE A 39 15.18 -20.76 0.72
C ILE A 39 14.46 -20.07 1.87
N VAL A 40 14.99 -18.95 2.38
CA VAL A 40 14.32 -18.17 3.43
C VAL A 40 12.96 -17.67 2.95
N TRP A 41 12.90 -17.11 1.74
CA TRP A 41 11.65 -16.68 1.11
C TRP A 41 10.65 -17.84 1.00
N TYR A 42 11.08 -18.98 0.45
CA TYR A 42 10.23 -20.14 0.27
C TYR A 42 9.70 -20.67 1.60
N TYR A 43 10.59 -20.81 2.59
CA TYR A 43 10.21 -21.28 3.92
C TYR A 43 9.18 -20.37 4.58
N ILE A 44 9.34 -19.05 4.50
CA ILE A 44 8.37 -18.12 5.07
C ILE A 44 7.05 -18.15 4.29
N ARG A 45 7.09 -18.25 2.96
CA ARG A 45 5.90 -18.20 2.11
C ARG A 45 5.04 -19.45 2.16
N PHE A 46 5.65 -20.62 2.21
CA PHE A 46 4.97 -21.91 2.11
C PHE A 46 5.06 -22.74 3.39
N GLY A 47 5.78 -22.25 4.40
CA GLY A 47 5.89 -22.92 5.69
C GLY A 47 4.52 -23.10 6.34
N PHE A 48 4.37 -24.19 7.09
CA PHE A 48 3.18 -24.46 7.91
C PHE A 48 1.86 -24.59 7.13
N GLY A 49 1.91 -24.92 5.84
CA GLY A 49 0.72 -25.23 5.03
C GLY A 49 -0.15 -24.01 4.71
N ARG A 50 0.41 -22.80 4.78
CA ARG A 50 -0.30 -21.55 4.52
C ARG A 50 0.55 -20.56 3.77
N TYR A 51 -0.08 -19.77 2.92
CA TYR A 51 0.55 -18.65 2.25
C TYR A 51 0.60 -17.47 3.21
N PHE A 52 1.81 -17.18 3.68
CA PHE A 52 2.07 -15.98 4.45
C PHE A 52 1.71 -14.75 3.60
N THR A 53 0.80 -13.90 4.10
CA THR A 53 0.41 -12.63 3.47
C THR A 53 0.37 -11.52 4.51
N SER A 54 0.29 -10.27 4.08
CA SER A 54 0.14 -9.13 4.96
C SER A 54 -0.99 -8.23 4.50
N PHE A 55 -1.40 -7.30 5.36
CA PHE A 55 -2.42 -6.32 5.00
C PHE A 55 -2.05 -5.55 3.72
N ASP A 56 -0.83 -4.96 3.69
CA ASP A 56 -0.36 -4.18 2.54
C ASP A 56 -0.29 -5.05 1.27
N GLU A 57 0.21 -6.29 1.37
CA GLU A 57 0.33 -7.18 0.22
C GLU A 57 -1.03 -7.68 -0.29
N SER A 58 -1.96 -8.02 0.60
CA SER A 58 -3.32 -8.39 0.23
C SER A 58 -3.98 -7.25 -0.55
N TYR A 59 -3.75 -6.00 -0.13
CA TYR A 59 -4.23 -4.82 -0.83
C TYR A 59 -3.59 -4.65 -2.21
N TYR A 60 -2.26 -4.75 -2.35
CA TYR A 60 -1.64 -4.68 -3.70
C TYR A 60 -2.09 -5.83 -4.61
N THR A 61 -2.37 -7.01 -4.04
CA THR A 61 -2.91 -8.15 -4.78
C THR A 61 -4.33 -7.90 -5.24
N SER A 62 -5.19 -7.26 -4.43
CA SER A 62 -6.57 -6.97 -4.82
C SER A 62 -6.68 -6.04 -6.02
N LEU A 63 -5.70 -5.15 -6.21
CA LEU A 63 -5.62 -4.28 -7.39
C LEU A 63 -5.54 -5.07 -8.70
N LEU A 64 -5.03 -6.31 -8.70
CA LEU A 64 -4.95 -7.14 -9.91
C LEU A 64 -6.31 -7.39 -10.57
N GLY A 65 -7.39 -7.40 -9.79
CA GLY A 65 -8.75 -7.56 -10.29
C GLY A 65 -9.46 -6.25 -10.64
N ASP A 66 -8.82 -5.10 -10.43
CA ASP A 66 -9.36 -3.77 -10.75
C ASP A 66 -8.65 -3.20 -11.99
N ARG A 67 -9.38 -3.03 -13.10
CA ARG A 67 -8.83 -2.43 -14.34
C ARG A 67 -8.52 -0.94 -14.18
N TYR A 68 -9.15 -0.28 -13.21
CA TYR A 68 -9.06 1.16 -12.95
C TYR A 68 -8.36 1.46 -11.62
N TRP A 69 -7.49 0.54 -11.18
CA TRP A 69 -6.72 0.65 -9.94
C TRP A 69 -6.02 2.01 -9.76
N TYR A 70 -5.60 2.64 -10.87
CA TYR A 70 -4.89 3.91 -10.89
C TYR A 70 -5.77 5.14 -10.63
N SER A 71 -7.10 5.05 -10.77
CA SER A 71 -8.01 6.19 -10.56
C SER A 71 -8.71 6.18 -9.21
N ASN A 72 -8.90 4.99 -8.62
CA ASN A 72 -9.90 4.81 -7.57
C ASN A 72 -9.30 4.74 -6.16
N TRP A 73 -8.02 4.41 -6.02
CA TRP A 73 -7.43 4.16 -4.72
C TRP A 73 -6.17 5.00 -4.42
N PRO A 74 -5.97 5.42 -3.15
CA PRO A 74 -4.75 6.07 -2.72
C PRO A 74 -3.61 5.05 -2.65
N ILE A 75 -2.81 5.02 -3.72
CA ILE A 75 -1.66 4.14 -3.82
C ILE A 75 -0.39 4.94 -3.50
N SER A 76 0.48 4.37 -2.66
CA SER A 76 1.80 4.92 -2.36
C SER A 76 2.79 4.57 -3.48
N GLY A 77 2.48 4.95 -4.73
CA GLY A 77 3.31 4.72 -5.92
C GLY A 77 2.74 3.73 -6.94
N PHE A 78 2.80 4.12 -8.21
CA PHE A 78 2.23 3.41 -9.36
C PHE A 78 3.14 2.31 -9.93
N ALA A 79 4.44 2.35 -9.65
CA ALA A 79 5.39 1.41 -10.24
C ALA A 79 5.11 -0.05 -9.84
N THR A 80 4.79 -0.30 -8.56
CA THR A 80 4.57 -1.66 -8.06
C THR A 80 3.30 -2.30 -8.63
N PRO A 81 2.11 -1.68 -8.53
CA PRO A 81 0.92 -2.24 -9.18
C PRO A 81 1.10 -2.39 -10.69
N PHE A 82 1.69 -1.41 -11.38
CA PHE A 82 1.91 -1.50 -12.82
C PHE A 82 2.73 -2.73 -13.22
N LEU A 83 3.86 -2.98 -12.54
CA LEU A 83 4.68 -4.15 -12.80
C LEU A 83 3.98 -5.46 -12.41
N LEU A 84 3.18 -5.43 -11.33
CA LEU A 84 2.40 -6.58 -10.90
C LEU A 84 1.33 -6.95 -11.95
N HIS A 85 0.60 -5.98 -12.49
CA HIS A 85 -0.34 -6.20 -13.60
C HIS A 85 0.37 -6.73 -14.84
N LYS A 86 1.53 -6.18 -15.21
CA LYS A 86 2.30 -6.68 -16.37
C LYS A 86 2.74 -8.13 -16.21
N LEU A 87 3.03 -8.56 -14.99
CA LEU A 87 3.30 -9.96 -14.72
C LEU A 87 2.01 -10.81 -14.74
N ASN A 88 0.91 -10.27 -14.24
CA ASN A 88 -0.40 -10.93 -14.26
C ASN A 88 -0.94 -11.12 -15.69
N ASP A 89 -0.64 -10.21 -16.61
CA ASP A 89 -0.97 -10.33 -18.04
C ASP A 89 -0.38 -11.63 -18.63
N VAL A 90 0.69 -12.18 -18.04
CA VAL A 90 1.36 -13.42 -18.49
C VAL A 90 0.95 -14.65 -17.67
N ILE A 91 0.83 -14.52 -16.34
CA ILE A 91 0.57 -15.65 -15.44
C ILE A 91 -0.94 -15.91 -15.25
N SER A 92 -1.76 -14.86 -15.26
CA SER A 92 -3.23 -14.86 -15.10
C SER A 92 -3.78 -15.39 -13.76
N ASP A 93 -2.96 -15.93 -12.86
CA ASP A 93 -3.33 -16.28 -11.49
C ASP A 93 -2.77 -15.25 -10.49
N PRO A 94 -3.62 -14.44 -9.82
CA PRO A 94 -3.18 -13.41 -8.89
C PRO A 94 -2.24 -13.89 -7.78
N ILE A 95 -2.44 -15.10 -7.23
CA ILE A 95 -1.59 -15.64 -6.17
C ILE A 95 -0.21 -15.99 -6.72
N ILE A 96 -0.16 -16.70 -7.84
CA ILE A 96 1.11 -17.09 -8.47
C ILE A 96 1.88 -15.84 -8.93
N THR A 97 1.17 -14.85 -9.47
CA THR A 97 1.72 -13.53 -9.82
C THR A 97 2.35 -12.86 -8.61
N THR A 98 1.61 -12.70 -7.51
CA THR A 98 2.10 -12.06 -6.27
C THR A 98 3.33 -12.76 -5.71
N LEU A 99 3.32 -14.10 -5.63
CA LEU A 99 4.44 -14.88 -5.13
C LEU A 99 5.66 -14.77 -6.04
N THR A 100 5.47 -14.88 -7.36
CA THR A 100 6.56 -14.77 -8.34
C THR A 100 7.18 -13.38 -8.31
N PHE A 101 6.36 -12.33 -8.29
CA PHE A 101 6.81 -10.94 -8.20
C PHE A 101 7.63 -10.72 -6.93
N SER A 102 7.10 -11.16 -5.78
CA SER A 102 7.75 -11.11 -4.49
C SER A 102 9.14 -11.77 -4.50
N ALA A 103 9.25 -13.00 -5.05
CA ALA A 103 10.52 -13.72 -5.15
C ALA A 103 11.53 -12.97 -6.03
N LEU A 104 11.11 -12.52 -7.22
CA LEU A 104 11.96 -11.83 -8.18
C LEU A 104 12.49 -10.51 -7.61
N VAL A 105 11.60 -9.68 -7.05
CA VAL A 105 11.99 -8.40 -6.45
C VAL A 105 12.92 -8.62 -5.27
N PHE A 106 12.69 -9.63 -4.43
CA PHE A 106 13.57 -9.93 -3.30
C PHE A 106 14.99 -10.30 -3.77
N LEU A 107 15.12 -11.16 -4.77
CA LEU A 107 16.42 -11.56 -5.32
C LEU A 107 17.13 -10.39 -6.00
N ILE A 108 16.42 -9.61 -6.82
CA ILE A 108 16.94 -8.38 -7.44
C ILE A 108 17.43 -7.41 -6.36
N TYR A 109 16.70 -7.30 -5.26
CA TYR A 109 17.04 -6.41 -4.16
C TYR A 109 18.34 -6.81 -3.47
N VAL A 110 18.58 -8.12 -3.23
CA VAL A 110 19.85 -8.62 -2.70
C VAL A 110 21.02 -8.33 -3.66
N ILE A 111 20.85 -8.57 -4.96
CA ILE A 111 21.86 -8.27 -5.99
C ILE A 111 22.17 -6.76 -6.02
N PHE A 112 21.13 -5.93 -5.95
CA PHE A 112 21.27 -4.48 -5.94
C PHE A 112 22.04 -4.00 -4.71
N LEU A 113 21.73 -4.50 -3.51
CA LEU A 113 22.44 -4.13 -2.29
C LEU A 113 23.92 -4.52 -2.33
N TYR A 114 24.24 -5.70 -2.87
CA TYR A 114 25.63 -6.10 -3.11
C TYR A 114 26.39 -5.08 -3.98
N TRP A 115 25.79 -4.73 -5.12
CA TRP A 115 26.36 -3.75 -6.03
C TRP A 115 26.46 -2.36 -5.39
N PHE A 116 25.44 -1.95 -4.65
CA PHE A 116 25.39 -0.67 -3.95
C PHE A 116 26.51 -0.57 -2.91
N TYR A 117 26.70 -1.58 -2.05
CA TYR A 117 27.77 -1.60 -1.05
C TYR A 117 29.15 -1.50 -1.68
N LYS A 118 29.40 -2.23 -2.77
CA LYS A 118 30.64 -2.10 -3.55
C LYS A 118 30.84 -0.68 -4.09
N LYS A 119 29.79 -0.05 -4.62
CA LYS A 119 29.86 1.33 -5.12
C LYS A 119 30.04 2.36 -4.00
N MET A 120 29.64 2.03 -2.78
CA MET A 120 29.90 2.84 -1.59
C MET A 120 31.31 2.67 -1.03
N GLY A 121 32.13 1.79 -1.61
CA GLY A 121 33.55 1.62 -1.28
C GLY A 121 33.84 0.47 -0.32
N LEU A 122 32.86 -0.40 -0.03
CA LEU A 122 33.13 -1.63 0.70
C LEU A 122 33.92 -2.60 -0.17
N ASP A 123 34.83 -3.34 0.46
CA ASP A 123 35.49 -4.47 -0.19
C ASP A 123 34.47 -5.57 -0.48
N GLU A 124 34.86 -6.51 -1.34
CA GLU A 124 33.93 -7.54 -1.82
C GLU A 124 33.48 -8.47 -0.68
N ARG A 125 34.38 -8.75 0.27
CA ARG A 125 34.13 -9.64 1.40
C ARG A 125 33.14 -9.02 2.39
N ALA A 126 33.36 -7.77 2.79
CA ALA A 126 32.43 -7.06 3.66
C ALA A 126 31.09 -6.85 2.98
N SER A 127 31.06 -6.61 1.66
CA SER A 127 29.80 -6.49 0.91
C SER A 127 28.99 -7.79 0.97
N LEU A 128 29.62 -8.96 0.74
CA LEU A 128 28.95 -10.26 0.82
C LEU A 128 28.52 -10.60 2.25
N PHE A 129 29.39 -10.38 3.23
CA PHE A 129 29.07 -10.65 4.63
C PHE A 129 27.95 -9.73 5.15
N SER A 130 27.89 -8.48 4.69
CA SER A 130 26.79 -7.56 4.98
C SER A 130 25.44 -8.12 4.51
N LEU A 131 25.38 -8.77 3.34
CA LEU A 131 24.12 -9.37 2.87
C LEU A 131 23.59 -10.46 3.81
N LEU A 132 24.47 -11.27 4.39
CA LEU A 132 24.05 -12.28 5.38
C LEU A 132 23.60 -11.64 6.70
N VAL A 133 24.31 -10.60 7.15
CA VAL A 133 23.95 -9.87 8.38
C VAL A 133 22.59 -9.18 8.26
N LEU A 134 22.12 -8.83 7.05
CA LEU A 134 20.76 -8.29 6.84
C LEU A 134 19.68 -9.24 7.39
N PHE A 135 19.88 -10.56 7.26
CA PHE A 135 18.94 -11.57 7.74
C PHE A 135 18.93 -11.73 9.27
N MET A 136 19.81 -11.04 10.00
CA MET A 136 19.70 -10.95 11.46
C MET A 136 18.59 -10.01 11.92
N SER A 137 18.01 -9.22 11.00
CA SER A 137 16.95 -8.28 11.33
C SER A 137 15.65 -8.64 10.62
N SER A 138 14.62 -8.95 11.42
CA SER A 138 13.27 -9.16 10.87
C SER A 138 12.69 -7.89 10.23
N TYR A 139 13.20 -6.70 10.58
CA TYR A 139 12.84 -5.44 9.91
C TYR A 139 13.37 -5.31 8.48
N TYR A 140 14.36 -6.13 8.09
CA TYR A 140 14.75 -6.28 6.69
C TYR A 140 13.95 -7.39 6.01
N ILE A 141 13.93 -8.59 6.60
CA ILE A 141 13.33 -9.78 5.96
C ILE A 141 11.87 -9.52 5.59
N TRP A 142 11.09 -9.00 6.54
CA TRP A 142 9.65 -8.77 6.38
C TRP A 142 9.30 -7.89 5.16
N PRO A 143 9.74 -6.63 5.06
CA PRO A 143 9.43 -5.79 3.89
C PRO A 143 10.17 -6.25 2.63
N ALA A 144 11.29 -6.98 2.75
CA ALA A 144 12.06 -7.43 1.59
C ALA A 144 11.41 -8.60 0.86
N MET A 145 10.53 -9.35 1.52
CA MET A 145 9.83 -10.46 0.88
C MET A 145 8.41 -10.14 0.44
N GLU A 146 7.74 -9.11 0.97
CA GLU A 146 6.37 -8.78 0.58
C GLU A 146 6.28 -8.03 -0.75
N VAL A 147 5.14 -8.09 -1.43
CA VAL A 147 4.82 -7.20 -2.55
C VAL A 147 4.53 -5.82 -2.01
N ARG A 148 5.55 -4.95 -2.07
CA ARG A 148 5.55 -3.66 -1.41
C ARG A 148 6.35 -2.62 -2.21
N PRO A 149 5.87 -1.37 -2.35
CA PRO A 149 6.60 -0.33 -3.07
C PRO A 149 7.92 0.09 -2.40
N GLN A 150 8.10 -0.24 -1.11
CA GLN A 150 9.29 0.13 -0.34
C GLN A 150 10.59 -0.43 -0.95
N GLN A 151 10.63 -1.67 -1.44
CA GLN A 151 11.87 -2.26 -1.99
C GLN A 151 12.32 -1.51 -3.24
N LEU A 152 11.40 -1.31 -4.18
CA LEU A 152 11.65 -0.55 -5.41
C LEU A 152 12.01 0.90 -5.07
N GLY A 153 11.31 1.52 -4.12
CA GLY A 153 11.62 2.87 -3.66
C GLY A 153 13.02 2.98 -3.05
N LEU A 154 13.50 1.95 -2.34
CA LEU A 154 14.87 1.93 -1.82
C LEU A 154 15.90 1.76 -2.95
N ILE A 155 15.64 0.89 -3.92
CA ILE A 155 16.49 0.71 -5.11
C ILE A 155 16.63 2.03 -5.87
N VAL A 156 15.52 2.71 -6.15
CA VAL A 156 15.51 3.98 -6.88
C VAL A 156 16.18 5.08 -6.05
N GLY A 157 15.87 5.19 -4.76
CA GLY A 157 16.46 6.19 -3.87
C GLY A 157 17.98 6.02 -3.67
N ALA A 158 18.45 4.79 -3.52
CA ALA A 158 19.88 4.48 -3.45
C ALA A 158 20.58 4.76 -4.80
N SER A 159 19.91 4.50 -5.92
CA SER A 159 20.41 4.86 -7.25
C SER A 159 20.51 6.37 -7.44
N LEU A 160 19.52 7.15 -6.95
CA LEU A 160 19.56 8.60 -6.91
C LEU A 160 20.75 9.11 -6.09
N PHE A 161 20.98 8.51 -4.91
CA PHE A 161 22.15 8.83 -4.08
C PHE A 161 23.48 8.61 -4.82
N LEU A 162 23.64 7.46 -5.51
CA LEU A 162 24.84 7.19 -6.31
C LEU A 162 24.98 8.12 -7.53
N ALA A 163 23.87 8.47 -8.19
CA ALA A 163 23.88 9.38 -9.33
C ALA A 163 24.39 10.78 -8.94
N LEU A 164 23.99 11.28 -7.78
CA LEU A 164 24.42 12.59 -7.27
C LEU A 164 25.92 12.65 -6.93
N ARG A 165 26.52 11.52 -6.50
CA ARG A 165 27.96 11.42 -6.27
C ARG A 165 28.80 11.53 -7.55
N SER A 166 28.23 11.16 -8.69
CA SER A 166 28.93 11.17 -9.99
C SER A 166 28.61 12.42 -10.80
N ARG A 167 29.61 13.29 -11.05
CA ARG A 167 29.43 14.55 -11.80
C ARG A 167 28.67 14.38 -13.12
N HIS A 168 28.97 13.33 -13.89
CA HIS A 168 28.34 13.06 -15.20
C HIS A 168 26.90 12.53 -15.10
N LYS A 169 26.49 11.99 -13.94
CA LYS A 169 25.17 11.37 -13.75
C LYS A 169 24.18 12.27 -13.01
N ARG A 170 24.60 13.47 -12.61
CA ARG A 170 23.74 14.44 -11.90
C ARG A 170 22.50 14.84 -12.69
N LEU A 171 22.58 14.84 -14.02
CA LEU A 171 21.44 15.11 -14.90
C LEU A 171 20.32 14.06 -14.77
N LEU A 172 20.63 12.86 -14.27
CA LEU A 172 19.64 11.82 -14.01
C LEU A 172 18.90 12.03 -12.68
N ALA A 173 19.38 12.92 -11.80
CA ALA A 173 18.81 13.08 -10.46
C ALA A 173 17.34 13.55 -10.47
N PRO A 174 16.92 14.53 -11.30
CA PRO A 174 15.51 14.90 -11.40
C PRO A 174 14.64 13.75 -11.90
N ILE A 175 15.11 13.00 -12.91
CA ILE A 175 14.40 11.84 -13.48
C ILE A 175 14.22 10.76 -12.39
N LEU A 176 15.28 10.42 -11.68
CA LEU A 176 15.23 9.44 -10.59
C LEU A 176 14.39 9.91 -9.42
N SER A 177 14.32 11.22 -9.15
CA SER A 177 13.46 11.80 -8.12
C SER A 177 11.98 11.70 -8.48
N VAL A 178 11.63 12.01 -9.74
CA VAL A 178 10.27 11.80 -10.28
C VAL A 178 9.92 10.31 -10.23
N LEU A 179 10.82 9.43 -10.68
CA LEU A 179 10.62 7.99 -10.60
C LEU A 179 10.44 7.52 -9.15
N LEU A 180 11.18 8.11 -8.20
CA LEU A 180 11.07 7.78 -6.79
C LEU A 180 9.70 8.13 -6.23
N VAL A 181 9.15 9.29 -6.58
CA VAL A 181 7.77 9.67 -6.24
C VAL A 181 6.78 8.69 -6.86
N LEU A 182 6.93 8.36 -8.15
CA LEU A 182 6.07 7.39 -8.84
C LEU A 182 6.22 5.96 -8.30
N THR A 183 7.32 5.66 -7.62
CA THR A 183 7.57 4.33 -7.05
C THR A 183 7.06 4.22 -5.62
N HIS A 184 7.39 5.20 -4.76
CA HIS A 184 6.97 5.22 -3.36
C HIS A 184 7.16 6.61 -2.71
N ILE A 185 6.07 7.22 -2.27
CA ILE A 185 6.07 8.60 -1.72
C ILE A 185 6.89 8.70 -0.43
N LEU A 186 6.75 7.73 0.49
CA LEU A 186 7.52 7.76 1.73
C LEU A 186 9.02 7.58 1.45
N SER A 187 9.41 6.76 0.46
CA SER A 187 10.82 6.67 0.05
C SER A 187 11.31 8.03 -0.47
N PHE A 188 10.50 8.72 -1.28
CA PHE A 188 10.83 10.06 -1.74
C PHE A 188 11.07 11.03 -0.59
N ILE A 189 10.20 11.07 0.42
CA ILE A 189 10.38 11.93 1.60
C ILE A 189 11.66 11.58 2.36
N VAL A 190 11.88 10.29 2.65
CA VAL A 190 13.05 9.82 3.41
C VAL A 190 14.34 10.15 2.67
N PHE A 191 14.45 9.82 1.38
CA PHE A 191 15.64 10.11 0.59
C PHE A 191 15.85 11.60 0.35
N SER A 192 14.78 12.41 0.25
CA SER A 192 14.91 13.86 0.19
C SER A 192 15.58 14.44 1.43
N ILE A 193 15.14 14.01 2.63
CA ILE A 193 15.76 14.40 3.90
C ILE A 193 17.20 13.92 3.97
N LEU A 194 17.45 12.64 3.63
CA LEU A 194 18.79 12.06 3.66
C LEU A 194 19.76 12.83 2.76
N LEU A 195 19.37 13.12 1.52
CA LEU A 195 20.22 13.83 0.56
C LEU A 195 20.51 15.26 1.02
N LEU A 196 19.49 15.99 1.48
CA LEU A 196 19.68 17.36 1.98
C LEU A 196 20.61 17.41 3.19
N VAL A 197 20.33 16.60 4.21
CA VAL A 197 21.12 16.60 5.45
C VAL A 197 22.54 16.10 5.18
N HIS A 198 22.71 15.04 4.39
CA HIS A 198 24.03 14.54 4.03
C HIS A 198 24.84 15.59 3.26
N THR A 199 24.27 16.25 2.25
CA THR A 199 24.97 17.29 1.49
C THR A 199 25.28 18.51 2.34
N MET A 200 24.38 18.92 3.25
CA MET A 200 24.64 19.97 4.22
C MET A 200 25.86 19.63 5.09
N LEU A 201 25.90 18.42 5.67
CA LEU A 201 27.03 17.97 6.48
C LEU A 201 28.33 17.94 5.67
N GLU A 202 28.28 17.49 4.41
CA GLU A 202 29.46 17.51 3.54
C GLU A 202 29.95 18.92 3.22
N VAL A 203 29.06 19.90 3.03
CA VAL A 203 29.43 21.32 2.84
C VAL A 203 30.12 21.87 4.08
N VAL A 204 29.51 21.66 5.26
CA VAL A 204 30.01 22.18 6.53
C VAL A 204 31.36 21.54 6.91
N ILE A 205 31.48 20.21 6.79
CA ILE A 205 32.66 19.48 7.25
C ILE A 205 33.81 19.59 6.25
N LYS A 206 33.55 19.41 4.94
CA LYS A 206 34.60 19.36 3.92
C LYS A 206 34.92 20.74 3.34
N GLY A 207 34.20 21.80 3.74
CA GLY A 207 34.41 23.17 3.28
C GLY A 207 34.29 23.36 1.76
N LYS A 208 33.68 22.40 1.05
CA LYS A 208 33.55 22.45 -0.40
C LYS A 208 32.35 23.30 -0.76
N ASN A 209 32.55 24.29 -1.64
CA ASN A 209 31.45 25.03 -2.25
C ASN A 209 30.64 24.11 -3.19
N ARG A 210 29.72 23.33 -2.62
CA ARG A 210 28.82 22.42 -3.32
C ARG A 210 27.46 23.06 -3.61
N ARG A 211 27.43 24.38 -3.81
CA ARG A 211 26.19 25.11 -4.14
C ARG A 211 25.47 24.49 -5.34
N THR A 212 26.21 24.03 -6.35
CA THR A 212 25.64 23.33 -7.52
C THR A 212 24.97 22.01 -7.15
N GLU A 213 25.50 21.25 -6.20
CA GLU A 213 24.90 19.99 -5.75
C GLU A 213 23.64 20.24 -4.93
N LEU A 214 23.69 21.22 -4.03
CA LEU A 214 22.52 21.62 -3.25
C LEU A 214 21.39 22.09 -4.17
N LEU A 215 21.69 22.91 -5.19
CA LEU A 215 20.73 23.31 -6.20
C LEU A 215 20.20 22.12 -7.01
N THR A 216 21.06 21.17 -7.38
CA THR A 216 20.63 19.95 -8.10
C THR A 216 19.68 19.12 -7.25
N ILE A 217 19.97 18.96 -5.96
CA ILE A 217 19.13 18.21 -5.00
C ILE A 217 17.80 18.94 -4.80
N SER A 218 17.83 20.24 -4.50
CA SER A 218 16.61 21.05 -4.37
C SER A 218 15.75 20.99 -5.61
N PHE A 219 16.34 21.16 -6.80
CA PHE A 219 15.61 21.03 -8.07
C PHE A 219 15.03 19.62 -8.27
N SER A 220 15.79 18.57 -7.94
CA SER A 220 15.31 17.19 -8.04
C SER A 220 14.12 16.95 -7.09
N ILE A 221 14.19 17.42 -5.85
CA ILE A 221 13.11 17.28 -4.87
C ILE A 221 11.88 18.09 -5.32
N VAL A 222 12.05 19.34 -5.76
CA VAL A 222 10.95 20.16 -6.28
C VAL A 222 10.32 19.48 -7.49
N SER A 223 11.10 18.94 -8.43
CA SER A 223 10.55 18.25 -9.60
C SER A 223 9.69 17.04 -9.23
N GLY A 224 10.15 16.21 -8.29
CA GLY A 224 9.35 15.09 -7.78
C GLY A 224 8.09 15.57 -7.06
N TRP A 225 8.22 16.61 -6.23
CA TRP A 225 7.09 17.19 -5.49
C TRP A 225 6.02 17.79 -6.41
N VAL A 226 6.43 18.50 -7.46
CA VAL A 226 5.51 19.07 -8.45
C VAL A 226 4.76 17.96 -9.18
N VAL A 227 5.44 16.88 -9.58
CA VAL A 227 4.77 15.71 -10.17
C VAL A 227 3.79 15.08 -9.18
N PHE A 228 4.16 14.94 -7.91
CA PHE A 228 3.24 14.43 -6.88
C PHE A 228 1.95 15.26 -6.78
N LEU A 229 2.04 16.59 -6.86
CA LEU A 229 0.90 17.48 -6.72
C LEU A 229 0.04 17.62 -7.99
N ILE A 230 0.66 17.55 -9.18
CA ILE A 230 -0.04 17.77 -10.47
C ILE A 230 -0.61 16.47 -11.03
N PHE A 231 0.02 15.33 -10.73
CA PHE A 231 -0.39 14.05 -11.29
C PHE A 231 -1.73 13.61 -10.69
N SER A 232 -2.81 13.78 -11.46
CA SER A 232 -4.21 13.53 -11.05
C SER A 232 -4.44 12.23 -10.25
N PRO A 233 -3.80 11.09 -10.58
CA PRO A 233 -3.91 9.88 -9.76
C PRO A 233 -3.50 10.02 -8.28
N TYR A 234 -2.69 11.01 -7.92
CA TYR A 234 -2.35 11.30 -6.52
C TYR A 234 -3.38 12.14 -5.76
N ASN A 235 -4.45 12.64 -6.40
CA ASN A 235 -5.46 13.47 -5.76
C ASN A 235 -6.08 12.81 -4.52
N LYS A 236 -6.34 11.49 -4.56
CA LYS A 236 -6.85 10.72 -3.41
C LYS A 236 -5.83 10.58 -2.28
N MET A 237 -4.54 10.45 -2.61
CA MET A 237 -3.47 10.44 -1.62
C MET A 237 -3.33 11.82 -0.97
N VAL A 238 -3.40 12.89 -1.75
CA VAL A 238 -3.41 14.27 -1.24
C VAL A 238 -4.61 14.49 -0.32
N ALA A 239 -5.82 14.08 -0.72
CA ALA A 239 -7.01 14.13 0.12
C ALA A 239 -6.85 13.35 1.44
N SER A 240 -6.20 12.18 1.38
CA SER A 240 -5.88 11.37 2.56
C SER A 240 -4.89 12.07 3.49
N LEU A 241 -3.84 12.72 2.94
CA LEU A 241 -2.90 13.53 3.73
C LEU A 241 -3.58 14.74 4.37
N VAL A 242 -4.44 15.43 3.63
CA VAL A 242 -5.26 16.55 4.15
C VAL A 242 -6.14 16.06 5.30
N TRP A 243 -6.79 14.90 5.13
CA TRP A 243 -7.60 14.30 6.19
C TRP A 243 -6.75 13.98 7.42
N VAL A 244 -5.58 13.37 7.26
CA VAL A 244 -4.67 13.07 8.39
C VAL A 244 -4.31 14.35 9.13
N ILE A 245 -3.90 15.40 8.41
CA ILE A 245 -3.51 16.69 9.01
C ILE A 245 -4.66 17.31 9.80
N LYS A 246 -5.85 17.39 9.19
CA LYS A 246 -7.07 17.95 9.81
C LYS A 246 -7.51 17.19 11.07
N ASN A 247 -7.19 15.90 11.16
CA ASN A 247 -7.54 15.04 12.28
C ASN A 247 -6.39 14.80 13.26
N THR A 248 -5.22 15.43 13.07
CA THR A 248 -4.15 15.37 14.07
C THR A 248 -4.55 16.13 15.33
N LYS A 249 -4.03 15.68 16.48
CA LYS A 249 -4.38 16.24 17.80
C LYS A 249 -3.94 17.69 18.02
N ILE A 250 -3.00 18.20 17.22
CA ILE A 250 -2.34 19.50 17.45
C ILE A 250 -2.77 20.56 16.43
N ILE A 251 -2.89 20.19 15.15
CA ILE A 251 -2.94 21.17 14.05
C ILE A 251 -4.36 21.71 13.81
N GLY A 252 -5.39 20.99 14.30
CA GLY A 252 -6.79 21.44 14.25
C GLY A 252 -7.38 21.53 12.83
N LYS A 253 -8.68 21.80 12.75
CA LYS A 253 -9.44 21.92 11.49
C LYS A 253 -9.27 23.31 10.86
N ALA A 254 -8.06 23.68 10.45
CA ALA A 254 -7.84 24.96 9.77
C ALA A 254 -8.32 24.90 8.30
N PRO A 255 -9.05 25.92 7.79
CA PRO A 255 -9.53 25.97 6.40
C PRO A 255 -8.39 26.10 5.38
N LEU A 256 -7.21 26.55 5.83
CA LEU A 256 -5.99 26.62 5.02
C LEU A 256 -5.65 25.27 4.37
N TRP A 257 -5.95 24.14 5.00
CA TRP A 257 -5.63 22.81 4.47
C TRP A 257 -6.36 22.44 3.18
N ASP A 258 -7.42 23.16 2.80
CA ASP A 258 -8.08 22.98 1.50
C ASP A 258 -7.17 23.41 0.33
N HIS A 259 -6.17 24.26 0.60
CA HIS A 259 -5.14 24.69 -0.35
C HIS A 259 -3.81 23.96 -0.14
N PHE A 260 -3.85 22.66 0.24
CA PHE A 260 -2.67 21.88 0.62
C PHE A 260 -1.53 21.93 -0.40
N SER A 261 -1.82 21.86 -1.70
CA SER A 261 -0.79 21.88 -2.75
C SER A 261 0.04 23.19 -2.73
N ILE A 262 -0.62 24.33 -2.51
CA ILE A 262 0.04 25.63 -2.42
C ILE A 262 0.84 25.73 -1.12
N ILE A 263 0.19 25.42 0.01
CA ILE A 263 0.81 25.54 1.34
C ILE A 263 2.02 24.62 1.46
N SER A 264 1.89 23.37 1.04
CA SER A 264 2.98 22.40 1.12
C SER A 264 4.17 22.78 0.23
N THR A 265 3.91 23.38 -0.95
CA THR A 265 4.96 23.91 -1.83
C THR A 265 5.65 25.12 -1.19
N ILE A 266 4.90 26.05 -0.59
CA ILE A 266 5.46 27.18 0.15
C ILE A 266 6.32 26.69 1.32
N LEU A 267 5.82 25.75 2.12
CA LEU A 267 6.55 25.15 3.23
C LEU A 267 7.82 24.44 2.77
N LEU A 268 7.79 23.76 1.61
CA LEU A 268 8.96 23.14 1.01
C LEU A 268 10.02 24.18 0.62
N VAL A 269 9.62 25.27 -0.03
CA VAL A 269 10.51 26.37 -0.42
C VAL A 269 11.11 27.07 0.81
N ILE A 270 10.28 27.38 1.81
CA ILE A 270 10.73 27.92 3.10
C ILE A 270 11.69 26.94 3.77
N GLY A 271 11.38 25.64 3.77
CA GLY A 271 12.26 24.59 4.28
C GLY A 271 13.62 24.59 3.62
N PHE A 272 13.70 24.69 2.29
CA PHE A 272 14.98 24.82 1.58
C PHE A 272 15.73 26.09 1.98
N TYR A 273 15.03 27.22 2.06
CA TYR A 273 15.64 28.47 2.51
C TYR A 273 16.24 28.32 3.91
N ILE A 274 15.51 27.72 4.86
CA ILE A 274 16.00 27.44 6.21
C ILE A 274 17.23 26.54 6.16
N VAL A 275 17.21 25.45 5.39
CA VAL A 275 18.36 24.54 5.25
C VAL A 275 19.59 25.27 4.72
N VAL A 276 19.44 26.12 3.69
CA VAL A 276 20.54 26.95 3.16
C VAL A 276 21.07 27.89 4.25
N ARG A 277 20.21 28.59 4.99
CA ARG A 277 20.62 29.52 6.05
C ARG A 277 21.30 28.81 7.22
N ILE A 278 20.83 27.63 7.60
CA ILE A 278 21.48 26.77 8.59
C ILE A 278 22.86 26.34 8.08
N THR A 279 22.96 25.95 6.80
CA THR A 279 24.23 25.58 6.18
C THR A 279 25.23 26.74 6.19
N ASP A 280 24.79 27.95 5.80
CA ASP A 280 25.62 29.16 5.81
C ASP A 280 26.07 29.51 7.22
N PHE A 281 25.15 29.45 8.19
CA PHE A 281 25.44 29.70 9.60
C PHE A 281 26.44 28.69 10.17
N ALA A 282 26.22 27.40 9.90
CA ALA A 282 27.11 26.32 10.31
C ALA A 282 28.50 26.47 9.67
N THR A 283 28.56 26.84 8.38
CA THR A 283 29.82 27.08 7.65
C THR A 283 30.62 28.24 8.26
N LYS A 284 29.95 29.33 8.67
CA LYS A 284 30.59 30.45 9.37
C LYS A 284 31.08 30.10 10.78
N ARG A 285 30.56 29.03 11.38
CA ARG A 285 30.87 28.57 12.75
C ARG A 285 31.59 27.21 12.74
N VAL A 286 32.23 26.82 11.64
CA VAL A 286 32.90 25.51 11.51
C VAL A 286 33.89 25.27 12.63
N ASP A 287 34.67 26.28 13.03
CA ASP A 287 35.65 26.10 14.11
C ASP A 287 34.97 25.87 15.47
N THR A 288 33.84 26.54 15.73
CA THR A 288 33.01 26.25 16.91
C THR A 288 32.45 24.83 16.87
N LEU A 289 31.98 24.37 15.70
CA LEU A 289 31.47 23.01 15.52
C LEU A 289 32.58 21.95 15.69
N LYS A 290 33.79 22.22 15.21
CA LYS A 290 34.97 21.38 15.45
C LYS A 290 35.29 21.30 16.94
N ASN A 291 35.28 22.42 17.66
CA ASN A 291 35.48 22.43 19.11
C ASN A 291 34.40 21.62 19.85
N ILE A 292 33.13 21.76 19.46
CA ILE A 292 32.03 20.95 20.02
C ILE A 292 32.26 19.46 19.72
N TRP A 293 32.72 19.13 18.51
CA TRP A 293 33.04 17.76 18.13
C TRP A 293 34.19 17.21 18.97
N GLU A 294 35.26 17.96 19.17
CA GLU A 294 36.39 17.56 20.02
C GLU A 294 35.95 17.31 21.47
N VAL A 295 35.15 18.21 22.05
CA VAL A 295 34.54 18.02 23.37
C VAL A 295 33.68 16.74 23.39
N THR A 296 32.86 16.52 22.36
CA THR A 296 32.04 15.31 22.23
C THR A 296 32.91 14.05 22.17
N THR A 297 33.98 14.05 21.38
CA THR A 297 34.91 12.91 21.30
C THR A 297 35.62 12.64 22.62
N ALA A 298 35.99 13.69 23.37
CA ALA A 298 36.59 13.58 24.70
C ALA A 298 35.61 12.99 25.72
N ILE A 299 34.36 13.46 25.72
CA ILE A 299 33.27 12.93 26.56
C ILE A 299 33.03 11.45 26.21
N VAL A 300 32.94 11.12 24.92
CA VAL A 300 32.71 9.73 24.47
C VAL A 300 33.84 8.81 24.86
N LYS A 301 35.10 9.27 24.77
CA LYS A 301 36.26 8.50 25.20
C LYS A 301 36.26 8.26 26.71
N ARG A 302 35.93 9.29 27.50
CA ARG A 302 35.94 9.23 28.98
C ARG A 302 34.76 8.45 29.56
N PHE A 303 33.56 8.61 29.01
CA PHE A 303 32.31 8.06 29.52
C PHE A 303 31.72 6.97 28.63
N LYS A 304 32.55 6.30 27.83
CA LYS A 304 32.15 5.26 26.87
C LYS A 304 31.11 4.26 27.40
N PRO A 305 31.30 3.58 28.56
CA PRO A 305 30.31 2.62 29.05
C PRO A 305 28.97 3.28 29.40
N TYR A 306 28.99 4.51 29.94
CA TYR A 306 27.78 5.24 30.29
C TYR A 306 27.00 5.70 29.06
N ILE A 307 27.69 6.19 28.01
CA ILE A 307 27.05 6.58 26.75
C ILE A 307 26.47 5.36 26.04
N PHE A 308 27.18 4.23 26.07
CA PHE A 308 26.65 2.97 25.57
C PHE A 308 25.38 2.56 26.32
N GLY A 309 25.40 2.58 27.66
CA GLY A 309 24.23 2.30 28.49
C GLY A 309 23.06 3.24 28.23
N LEU A 310 23.31 4.55 28.12
CA LEU A 310 22.29 5.55 27.79
C LEU A 310 21.69 5.32 26.40
N SER A 311 22.53 5.07 25.39
CA SER A 311 22.07 4.81 24.01
C SER A 311 21.21 3.55 23.96
N PHE A 312 21.61 2.49 24.68
CA PHE A 312 20.83 1.27 24.80
C PHE A 312 19.49 1.51 25.53
N ALA A 313 19.49 2.29 26.62
CA ALA A 313 18.27 2.66 27.32
C ALA A 313 17.29 3.44 26.40
N LEU A 314 17.79 4.36 25.57
CA LEU A 314 16.99 5.08 24.59
C LEU A 314 16.37 4.14 23.53
N VAL A 315 17.10 3.13 23.06
CA VAL A 315 16.54 2.10 22.17
C VAL A 315 15.43 1.32 22.86
N MET A 316 15.64 0.91 24.12
CA MET A 316 14.62 0.19 24.89
C MET A 316 13.38 1.04 25.13
N ILE A 317 13.53 2.34 25.42
CA ILE A 317 12.43 3.29 25.52
C ILE A 317 11.69 3.41 24.18
N GLY A 318 12.43 3.54 23.07
CA GLY A 318 11.84 3.59 21.73
C GLY A 318 11.02 2.35 21.41
N LEU A 319 11.56 1.15 21.67
CA LEU A 319 10.85 -0.13 21.51
C LEU A 319 9.63 -0.24 22.42
N TYR A 320 9.73 0.21 23.67
CA TYR A 320 8.61 0.25 24.59
C TYR A 320 7.48 1.17 24.10
N LEU A 321 7.82 2.39 23.67
CA LEU A 321 6.85 3.32 23.10
C LEU A 321 6.21 2.76 21.82
N GLN A 322 7.01 2.15 20.95
CA GLN A 322 6.55 1.46 19.76
C GLN A 322 5.55 0.34 20.09
N PHE A 323 5.85 -0.48 21.10
CA PHE A 323 4.96 -1.53 21.56
C PHE A 323 3.67 -0.94 22.12
N LYS A 324 3.78 0.09 22.98
CA LYS A 324 2.63 0.74 23.62
C LYS A 324 1.64 1.34 22.62
N LEU A 325 2.09 1.81 21.46
CA LEU A 325 1.23 2.39 20.41
C LEU A 325 0.21 1.39 19.83
N ARG A 326 0.50 0.09 19.87
CA ARG A 326 -0.38 -0.99 19.35
C ARG A 326 -0.27 -2.25 20.25
N ALA A 327 -0.30 -2.03 21.56
CA ALA A 327 -0.07 -3.11 22.53
C ALA A 327 -1.10 -4.23 22.38
N ASP A 328 -2.36 -3.89 22.14
CA ASP A 328 -3.48 -4.77 21.85
C ASP A 328 -3.21 -5.75 20.69
N VAL A 329 -2.66 -5.24 19.58
CA VAL A 329 -2.33 -6.05 18.41
C VAL A 329 -1.12 -6.92 18.71
N TYR A 330 -0.06 -6.35 19.28
CA TYR A 330 1.17 -7.10 19.53
C TYR A 330 0.98 -8.19 20.60
N THR A 331 0.26 -7.95 21.69
CA THR A 331 -0.01 -8.98 22.70
C THR A 331 -0.76 -10.15 22.08
N THR A 332 -1.75 -9.87 21.23
CA THR A 332 -2.52 -10.90 20.53
C THR A 332 -1.63 -11.71 19.60
N VAL A 333 -0.85 -11.05 18.74
CA VAL A 333 0.03 -11.72 17.75
C VAL A 333 1.05 -12.65 18.41
N TYR A 334 1.62 -12.26 19.56
CA TYR A 334 2.59 -13.06 20.30
C TYR A 334 1.94 -13.94 21.40
N SER A 335 0.66 -14.27 21.27
CA SER A 335 -0.07 -15.18 22.17
C SER A 335 0.05 -14.81 23.65
N ASN A 336 0.02 -13.50 23.96
CA ASN A 336 0.20 -12.91 25.28
C ASN A 336 1.52 -13.27 25.99
N SER A 337 2.55 -13.67 25.24
CA SER A 337 3.85 -14.08 25.79
C SER A 337 4.94 -13.03 25.54
N ALA A 338 5.28 -12.27 26.58
CA ALA A 338 6.40 -11.32 26.55
C ALA A 338 7.76 -11.99 26.29
N VAL A 339 7.94 -13.23 26.77
CA VAL A 339 9.16 -14.02 26.54
C VAL A 339 9.31 -14.34 25.04
N THR A 340 8.22 -14.76 24.39
CA THR A 340 8.20 -15.05 22.96
C THR A 340 8.51 -13.78 22.15
N PHE A 341 7.91 -12.65 22.52
CA PHE A 341 8.23 -11.35 21.93
C PHE A 341 9.72 -11.01 22.03
N LEU A 342 10.29 -11.06 23.24
CA LEU A 342 11.71 -10.70 23.45
C LEU A 342 12.66 -11.65 22.72
N LEU A 343 12.39 -12.97 22.76
CA LEU A 343 13.19 -13.98 22.09
C LEU A 343 13.24 -13.75 20.57
N LEU A 344 12.09 -13.46 19.96
CA LEU A 344 11.97 -13.29 18.51
C LEU A 344 12.43 -11.91 18.02
N GLN A 345 12.55 -10.94 18.93
CA GLN A 345 13.19 -9.64 18.67
C GLN A 345 14.70 -9.64 18.96
N PHE A 346 15.25 -10.75 19.44
CA PHE A 346 16.65 -10.81 19.88
C PHE A 346 17.66 -10.51 18.75
N GLY A 347 17.35 -10.90 17.51
CA GLY A 347 18.13 -10.52 16.32
C GLY A 347 18.24 -9.00 16.15
N ASN A 348 17.11 -8.30 16.24
CA ASN A 348 17.06 -6.83 16.14
C ASN A 348 17.78 -6.14 17.31
N LEU A 349 17.63 -6.66 18.53
CA LEU A 349 18.31 -6.13 19.72
C LEU A 349 19.83 -6.29 19.61
N PHE A 350 20.29 -7.48 19.20
CA PHE A 350 21.72 -7.72 18.99
C PHE A 350 22.28 -6.83 17.87
N PHE A 351 21.55 -6.68 16.76
CA PHE A 351 21.91 -5.77 15.67
C PHE A 351 22.08 -4.33 16.19
N ALA A 352 21.12 -3.83 16.97
CA ALA A 352 21.18 -2.49 17.56
C ALA A 352 22.35 -2.32 18.52
N ILE A 353 22.64 -3.32 19.37
CA ILE A 353 23.77 -3.31 20.30
C ILE A 353 25.10 -3.20 19.54
N VAL A 354 25.31 -4.03 18.51
CA VAL A 354 26.54 -4.02 17.72
C VAL A 354 26.67 -2.70 16.95
N TYR A 355 25.57 -2.19 16.39
CA TYR A 355 25.54 -0.89 15.73
C TYR A 355 25.96 0.25 16.68
N ILE A 356 25.34 0.34 17.87
CA ILE A 356 25.67 1.37 18.87
C ILE A 356 27.13 1.25 19.32
N LYS A 357 27.59 0.03 19.63
CA LYS A 357 28.98 -0.25 20.00
C LYS A 357 29.93 0.30 18.93
N GLU A 358 29.64 0.05 17.65
CA GLU A 358 30.51 0.45 16.56
C GLU A 358 30.48 1.95 16.27
N VAL A 359 29.31 2.59 16.30
CA VAL A 359 29.20 4.05 16.17
C VAL A 359 30.00 4.74 17.27
N ILE A 360 29.84 4.31 18.53
CA ILE A 360 30.60 4.86 19.67
C ILE A 360 32.10 4.63 19.50
N ASN A 361 32.53 3.50 18.94
CA ASN A 361 33.95 3.22 18.67
C ASN A 361 34.54 4.14 17.58
N LYS A 362 33.72 4.55 16.59
CA LYS A 362 34.15 5.41 15.48
C LYS A 362 34.25 6.88 15.87
N ILE A 363 33.46 7.36 16.85
CA ILE A 363 33.48 8.77 17.27
C ILE A 363 34.90 9.26 17.62
N PRO A 364 35.66 8.63 18.56
CA PRO A 364 36.98 9.13 18.93
C PRO A 364 38.04 8.97 17.83
N LYS A 365 37.79 8.10 16.84
CA LYS A 365 38.73 7.81 15.75
C LYS A 365 38.49 8.69 14.51
N ASN A 366 37.39 9.46 14.51
CA ASN A 366 36.92 10.23 13.36
C ASN A 366 36.88 9.40 12.05
N ALA A 367 36.46 8.14 12.15
CA ALA A 367 36.52 7.15 11.07
C ALA A 367 35.17 6.92 10.39
N PHE A 368 34.32 7.96 10.33
CA PHE A 368 32.99 7.87 9.74
C PHE A 368 33.04 7.88 8.21
N GLN A 369 32.35 6.91 7.61
CA GLN A 369 32.11 6.79 6.18
C GLN A 369 30.69 7.27 5.83
N ASP A 370 30.41 7.47 4.54
CA ASP A 370 29.11 7.97 4.07
C ASP A 370 27.93 7.11 4.58
N LEU A 371 28.06 5.78 4.55
CA LEU A 371 27.03 4.86 5.07
C LEU A 371 26.79 5.03 6.57
N ASP A 372 27.84 5.32 7.34
CA ASP A 372 27.70 5.58 8.77
C ASP A 372 26.87 6.84 8.99
N VAL A 373 27.20 7.92 8.28
CA VAL A 373 26.47 9.20 8.38
C VAL A 373 25.00 9.04 7.99
N ILE A 374 24.73 8.34 6.88
CA ILE A 374 23.35 8.07 6.41
C ILE A 374 22.56 7.30 7.47
N SER A 375 23.15 6.24 8.03
CA SER A 375 22.49 5.43 9.07
C SER A 375 22.18 6.25 10.34
N ILE A 376 23.07 7.16 10.74
CA ILE A 376 22.86 8.06 11.87
C ILE A 376 21.71 9.04 11.58
N ILE A 377 21.67 9.63 10.39
CA ILE A 377 20.55 10.51 9.97
C ILE A 377 19.23 9.73 10.06
N LEU A 378 19.20 8.47 9.62
CA LEU A 378 18.00 7.63 9.70
C LEU A 378 17.56 7.32 11.14
N VAL A 379 18.48 7.24 12.11
CA VAL A 379 18.10 7.15 13.54
C VAL A 379 17.34 8.40 13.98
N PHE A 380 17.80 9.59 13.60
CA PHE A 380 17.09 10.85 13.90
C PHE A 380 15.73 10.93 13.18
N VAL A 381 15.67 10.56 11.91
CA VAL A 381 14.41 10.49 11.16
C VAL A 381 13.45 9.48 11.80
N GLY A 382 13.96 8.35 12.30
CA GLY A 382 13.19 7.37 13.05
C GLY A 382 12.62 7.95 14.35
N GLY A 383 13.42 8.70 15.11
CA GLY A 383 12.96 9.43 16.29
C GLY A 383 11.86 10.44 15.99
N LEU A 384 11.99 11.21 14.90
CA LEU A 384 10.92 12.10 14.43
C LEU A 384 9.67 11.33 14.00
N GLY A 385 9.83 10.17 13.36
CA GLY A 385 8.73 9.26 13.04
C GLY A 385 8.01 8.75 14.29
N LEU A 386 8.75 8.42 15.36
CA LEU A 386 8.16 8.03 16.64
C LEU A 386 7.38 9.19 17.27
N LEU A 387 7.89 10.43 17.21
CA LEU A 387 7.15 11.60 17.67
C LEU A 387 5.88 11.84 16.85
N ALA A 388 5.99 11.78 15.52
CA ALA A 388 4.85 11.91 14.62
C ALA A 388 3.77 10.86 14.92
N SER A 389 4.17 9.63 15.26
CA SER A 389 3.28 8.53 15.63
C SER A 389 2.37 8.85 16.82
N ILE A 390 2.84 9.65 17.78
CA ILE A 390 2.05 10.06 18.96
C ILE A 390 0.97 11.10 18.58
N LEU A 391 1.21 11.85 17.51
CA LEU A 391 0.35 12.94 17.03
C LEU A 391 -0.75 12.49 16.06
N MET A 392 -0.63 11.27 15.53
CA MET A 392 -1.54 10.73 14.52
C MET A 392 -2.95 10.46 15.09
N PRO A 393 -3.99 10.50 14.23
CA PRO A 393 -5.37 10.17 14.63
C PRO A 393 -5.47 8.72 15.14
N SER A 394 -6.16 8.52 16.26
CA SER A 394 -6.34 7.19 16.86
C SER A 394 -7.44 6.33 16.23
N SER A 395 -8.32 6.93 15.42
CA SER A 395 -9.46 6.27 14.76
C SER A 395 -9.54 6.65 13.27
N GLY A 396 -10.22 5.81 12.48
CA GLY A 396 -10.39 5.97 11.03
C GLY A 396 -9.50 5.05 10.18
N GLY A 397 -9.84 4.93 8.89
CA GLY A 397 -9.19 4.02 7.93
C GLY A 397 -7.69 4.26 7.69
N TRP A 398 -7.16 5.41 8.12
CA TRP A 398 -5.75 5.80 7.97
C TRP A 398 -4.98 5.89 9.31
N SER A 399 -5.47 5.24 10.36
CA SER A 399 -4.90 5.27 11.73
C SER A 399 -3.56 4.51 11.90
N PHE A 400 -2.64 4.63 10.94
CA PHE A 400 -1.31 4.05 11.06
C PHE A 400 -0.45 4.85 12.05
N ASN A 401 -0.35 4.33 13.27
CA ASN A 401 0.28 5.02 14.40
C ASN A 401 1.72 4.55 14.67
N ASN A 402 2.41 3.92 13.71
CA ASN A 402 3.76 3.39 13.97
C ASN A 402 4.75 3.69 12.82
N TRP A 403 5.05 4.98 12.65
CA TRP A 403 5.95 5.47 11.62
C TRP A 403 7.41 5.09 11.85
N LEU A 404 7.82 4.85 13.10
CA LEU A 404 9.17 4.38 13.43
C LEU A 404 9.49 3.09 12.66
N VAL A 405 8.58 2.11 12.68
CA VAL A 405 8.79 0.83 11.97
C VAL A 405 9.03 1.06 10.49
N ARG A 406 8.31 1.98 9.84
CA ARG A 406 8.47 2.27 8.42
C ARG A 406 9.85 2.89 8.12
N ILE A 407 10.38 3.72 9.01
CA ILE A 407 11.73 4.30 8.85
C ILE A 407 12.82 3.27 9.11
N VAL A 408 12.63 2.38 10.09
CA VAL A 408 13.61 1.32 10.42
C VAL A 408 13.89 0.41 9.21
N GLN A 409 12.91 0.21 8.33
CA GLN A 409 13.08 -0.56 7.08
C GLN A 409 14.13 0.04 6.15
N TYR A 410 14.29 1.37 6.14
CA TYR A 410 15.36 2.05 5.40
C TYR A 410 16.67 2.03 6.19
N PHE A 411 16.62 2.13 7.52
CA PHE A 411 17.80 2.12 8.38
C PHE A 411 18.63 0.85 8.22
N VAL A 412 18.01 -0.32 8.28
CA VAL A 412 18.74 -1.60 8.34
C VAL A 412 19.68 -1.81 7.15
N PRO A 413 19.28 -1.60 5.87
CA PRO A 413 20.18 -1.68 4.73
C PRO A 413 21.42 -0.77 4.80
N PHE A 414 21.32 0.42 5.39
CA PHE A 414 22.47 1.33 5.50
C PHE A 414 23.32 1.06 6.75
N ALA A 415 22.70 0.58 7.84
CA ALA A 415 23.38 0.25 9.09
C ALA A 415 24.13 -1.10 9.05
N THR A 416 23.68 -2.03 8.21
CA THR A 416 24.21 -3.40 8.14
C THR A 416 25.71 -3.48 7.83
N PRO A 417 26.25 -2.72 6.85
CA PRO A 417 27.69 -2.60 6.64
C PRO A 417 28.51 -2.34 7.90
N ILE A 418 28.00 -1.54 8.82
CA ILE A 418 28.68 -1.15 10.07
C ILE A 418 28.73 -2.34 11.02
N VAL A 419 27.59 -3.00 11.19
CA VAL A 419 27.44 -4.21 12.02
C VAL A 419 28.33 -5.34 11.47
N ALA A 420 28.29 -5.54 10.15
CA ALA A 420 29.06 -6.55 9.44
C ALA A 420 30.58 -6.35 9.63
N LEU A 421 31.09 -5.14 9.46
CA LEU A 421 32.51 -4.83 9.67
C LEU A 421 32.95 -5.02 11.13
N SER A 422 32.08 -4.72 12.10
CA SER A 422 32.36 -4.97 13.52
C SER A 422 32.46 -6.47 13.80
N LEU A 423 31.51 -7.26 13.33
CA LEU A 423 31.49 -8.72 13.47
C LEU A 423 32.65 -9.41 12.74
N MET A 424 33.02 -8.94 11.54
CA MET A 424 34.18 -9.49 10.81
C MET A 424 35.49 -9.27 11.54
N ARG A 425 35.66 -8.13 12.22
CA ARG A 425 36.83 -7.87 13.05
C ARG A 425 36.86 -8.80 14.26
N ASP A 426 35.73 -8.93 14.96
CA ASP A 426 35.60 -9.85 16.10
C ASP A 426 35.88 -11.31 15.66
N LEU A 427 35.45 -11.71 14.45
CA LEU A 427 35.77 -13.01 13.86
C LEU A 427 37.26 -13.16 13.53
N LYS A 428 37.94 -12.15 12.99
CA LYS A 428 39.37 -12.25 12.62
C LYS A 428 40.29 -12.32 13.84
N GLU A 429 39.98 -11.59 14.90
CA GLU A 429 40.85 -11.40 16.08
C GLU A 429 40.72 -12.51 17.14
N THR A 430 39.87 -13.52 16.91
CA THR A 430 39.54 -14.55 17.91
C THR A 430 39.99 -15.98 17.54
N THR A 431 40.03 -16.84 18.57
CA THR A 431 40.40 -18.27 18.43
C THR A 431 39.35 -19.05 17.63
N GLN A 432 39.74 -20.20 17.06
CA GLN A 432 38.84 -21.03 16.25
C GLN A 432 37.57 -21.48 17.00
N LYS A 433 37.66 -21.75 18.30
CA LYS A 433 36.50 -22.09 19.16
C LYS A 433 35.52 -20.91 19.27
N VAL A 434 36.04 -19.70 19.44
CA VAL A 434 35.22 -18.48 19.53
C VAL A 434 34.62 -18.12 18.18
N LYS A 435 35.36 -18.29 17.07
CA LYS A 435 34.81 -18.15 15.70
C LYS A 435 33.61 -19.06 15.46
N LEU A 436 33.71 -20.33 15.89
CA LEU A 436 32.60 -21.28 15.79
C LEU A 436 31.40 -20.80 16.63
N LEU A 437 31.64 -20.37 17.88
CA LEU A 437 30.58 -19.85 18.75
C LEU A 437 29.89 -18.61 18.17
N ILE A 438 30.64 -17.67 17.60
CA ILE A 438 30.08 -16.50 16.92
C ILE A 438 29.25 -16.95 15.73
N THR A 439 29.75 -17.87 14.91
CA THR A 439 29.03 -18.39 13.72
C THR A 439 27.71 -19.06 14.12
N VAL A 440 27.72 -19.89 15.17
CA VAL A 440 26.51 -20.53 15.72
C VAL A 440 25.53 -19.48 16.25
N THR A 441 26.02 -18.49 17.02
CA THR A 441 25.20 -17.40 17.54
C THR A 441 24.54 -16.60 16.41
N LEU A 442 25.30 -16.21 15.38
CA LEU A 442 24.75 -15.48 14.23
C LEU A 442 23.70 -16.31 13.49
N SER A 443 23.94 -17.61 13.32
CA SER A 443 22.99 -18.53 12.70
C SER A 443 21.70 -18.64 13.50
N LEU A 444 21.79 -18.69 14.83
CA LEU A 444 20.63 -18.68 15.72
C LEU A 444 19.86 -17.36 15.62
N LEU A 445 20.54 -16.21 15.57
CA LEU A 445 19.89 -14.90 15.44
C LEU A 445 19.16 -14.75 14.10
N ILE A 446 19.76 -15.23 13.01
CA ILE A 446 19.11 -15.29 11.69
C ILE A 446 17.89 -16.22 11.76
N PHE A 447 18.04 -17.41 12.33
CA PHE A 447 16.95 -18.37 12.48
C PHE A 447 15.77 -17.78 13.27
N LEU A 448 16.02 -17.13 14.41
CA LEU A 448 14.98 -16.45 15.19
C LEU A 448 14.31 -15.31 14.41
N SER A 449 15.08 -14.58 13.59
CA SER A 449 14.54 -13.51 12.74
C SER A 449 13.66 -14.06 11.62
N VAL A 450 14.06 -15.17 10.99
CA VAL A 450 13.25 -15.88 10.00
C VAL A 450 11.98 -16.42 10.63
N LEU A 451 12.05 -17.02 11.83
CA LEU A 451 10.87 -17.47 12.57
C LEU A 451 9.93 -16.33 12.92
N ASN A 452 10.47 -15.17 13.29
CA ASN A 452 9.66 -13.99 13.61
C ASN A 452 8.83 -13.52 12.41
N VAL A 453 9.38 -13.63 11.20
CA VAL A 453 8.67 -13.30 9.96
C VAL A 453 7.75 -14.43 9.50
N ALA A 454 8.19 -15.70 9.62
CA ALA A 454 7.40 -16.88 9.28
C ALA A 454 6.14 -17.05 10.13
N ARG A 455 6.15 -16.49 11.35
CA ARG A 455 5.04 -16.51 12.31
C ARG A 455 4.45 -17.92 12.45
N PRO A 456 5.21 -18.93 12.91
CA PRO A 456 4.69 -20.28 13.10
C PRO A 456 3.40 -20.25 13.95
N PRO A 457 2.31 -20.93 13.54
CA PRO A 457 1.03 -20.89 14.25
C PRO A 457 1.13 -21.43 15.69
N GLN A 458 2.15 -22.24 15.99
CA GLN A 458 2.40 -22.73 17.35
C GLN A 458 2.91 -21.63 18.30
N LEU A 459 3.50 -20.55 17.78
CA LEU A 459 4.03 -19.43 18.57
C LEU A 459 3.24 -18.14 18.38
N TYR A 460 2.49 -18.02 17.28
CA TYR A 460 1.80 -16.80 16.88
C TYR A 460 0.31 -17.04 16.65
N ASN A 461 -0.51 -16.14 17.19
CA ASN A 461 -1.89 -15.98 16.75
C ASN A 461 -1.93 -14.94 15.62
N TYR A 462 -1.60 -15.39 14.41
CA TYR A 462 -1.60 -14.55 13.21
C TYR A 462 -2.50 -15.16 12.14
N ASP A 463 -3.51 -14.37 11.75
CA ASP A 463 -4.69 -14.74 10.98
C ASP A 463 -4.69 -14.17 9.55
N LEU A 464 -3.83 -13.20 9.24
CA LEU A 464 -3.55 -12.72 7.87
C LEU A 464 -2.72 -13.76 7.10
N THR A 465 -3.34 -14.89 6.79
CA THR A 465 -2.77 -15.93 5.95
C THR A 465 -3.84 -16.45 5.00
N TRP A 466 -3.42 -16.78 3.78
CA TRP A 466 -4.28 -17.50 2.83
C TRP A 466 -3.90 -18.96 2.91
N ASP A 467 -4.75 -19.79 3.52
CA ASP A 467 -4.58 -21.24 3.47
C ASP A 467 -5.09 -21.78 2.12
N GLU A 468 -4.80 -23.05 1.86
CA GLU A 468 -5.20 -23.72 0.61
C GLU A 468 -6.73 -23.70 0.44
N GLU A 469 -7.48 -23.84 1.54
CA GLU A 469 -8.94 -23.75 1.54
C GLU A 469 -9.40 -22.37 1.06
N THR A 470 -8.87 -21.29 1.65
CA THR A 470 -9.18 -19.90 1.30
C THR A 470 -8.92 -19.65 -0.19
N ILE A 471 -7.79 -20.11 -0.71
CA ILE A 471 -7.44 -19.94 -2.14
C ILE A 471 -8.39 -20.74 -3.03
N ASN A 472 -8.69 -21.99 -2.66
CA ASN A 472 -9.60 -22.83 -3.43
C ASN A 472 -11.02 -22.26 -3.47
N VAL A 473 -11.50 -21.75 -2.34
CA VAL A 473 -12.78 -21.03 -2.23
C VAL A 473 -12.75 -19.78 -3.11
N ALA A 474 -11.71 -18.97 -2.98
CA ALA A 474 -11.54 -17.74 -3.77
C ALA A 474 -11.35 -17.97 -5.26
N LYS A 475 -10.89 -19.16 -5.70
CA LYS A 475 -10.82 -19.60 -7.10
C LYS A 475 -12.12 -20.19 -7.63
N LYS A 476 -12.97 -20.76 -6.77
CA LYS A 476 -14.27 -21.35 -7.15
C LYS A 476 -15.48 -20.41 -7.01
N ALA A 477 -15.40 -19.38 -6.17
CA ALA A 477 -16.44 -18.36 -6.00
C ALA A 477 -16.88 -17.74 -7.34
N LYS A 478 -18.10 -18.02 -7.79
CA LYS A 478 -18.60 -17.35 -9.01
C LYS A 478 -18.80 -15.86 -8.74
N PHE A 479 -18.89 -15.09 -9.82
CA PHE A 479 -19.16 -13.66 -9.76
C PHE A 479 -20.44 -13.31 -8.99
N ASN A 480 -21.43 -14.21 -9.00
CA ASN A 480 -22.70 -14.12 -8.26
C ASN A 480 -22.73 -14.98 -6.98
N ALA A 481 -21.59 -15.14 -6.29
CA ALA A 481 -21.53 -15.90 -5.04
C ALA A 481 -21.16 -15.00 -3.86
N PHE A 482 -21.86 -15.19 -2.75
CA PHE A 482 -21.53 -14.54 -1.47
C PHE A 482 -20.67 -15.48 -0.62
N LEU A 483 -19.59 -14.94 -0.07
CA LEU A 483 -18.77 -15.67 0.90
C LEU A 483 -19.30 -15.41 2.31
N GLY A 484 -19.69 -16.49 2.98
CA GLY A 484 -19.97 -16.52 4.41
C GLY A 484 -18.85 -17.21 5.19
N PHE A 485 -18.56 -16.71 6.39
CA PHE A 485 -17.64 -17.35 7.34
C PHE A 485 -18.42 -18.25 8.29
N ARG A 486 -17.90 -19.45 8.59
CA ARG A 486 -18.52 -20.36 9.58
C ARG A 486 -18.47 -19.83 11.01
N THR A 487 -17.37 -19.14 11.32
CA THR A 487 -17.11 -18.51 12.60
C THR A 487 -16.81 -17.04 12.37
N THR A 488 -17.17 -16.17 13.32
CA THR A 488 -16.86 -14.74 13.23
C THR A 488 -15.35 -14.55 13.01
N PRO A 489 -14.90 -14.10 11.83
CA PRO A 489 -13.49 -13.89 11.57
C PRO A 489 -13.02 -12.63 12.29
N SER A 490 -11.72 -12.49 12.48
CA SER A 490 -11.15 -11.19 12.81
C SER A 490 -11.31 -10.22 11.62
N ASP A 491 -11.27 -8.92 11.90
CA ASP A 491 -11.30 -7.88 10.87
C ASP A 491 -10.16 -8.07 9.85
N PHE A 492 -8.99 -8.50 10.33
CA PHE A 492 -7.83 -8.75 9.48
C PHE A 492 -8.03 -9.93 8.53
N LYS A 493 -8.53 -11.08 9.03
CA LYS A 493 -8.83 -12.22 8.17
C LYS A 493 -9.91 -11.84 7.15
N ARG A 494 -10.99 -11.16 7.57
CA ARG A 494 -12.05 -10.69 6.67
C ARG A 494 -11.48 -9.85 5.52
N ILE A 495 -10.73 -8.79 5.82
CA ILE A 495 -10.15 -7.91 4.80
C ILE A 495 -9.19 -8.67 3.88
N SER A 496 -8.36 -9.58 4.41
CA SER A 496 -7.42 -10.34 3.58
C SER A 496 -8.12 -11.26 2.59
N VAL A 497 -9.27 -11.84 2.98
CA VAL A 497 -10.05 -12.74 2.14
C VAL A 497 -10.85 -11.95 1.11
N GLU A 498 -11.45 -10.82 1.51
CA GLU A 498 -12.10 -9.88 0.58
C GLU A 498 -11.14 -9.37 -0.49
N ASN A 499 -9.94 -8.98 -0.10
CA ASN A 499 -8.91 -8.56 -1.04
C ASN A 499 -8.52 -9.67 -2.02
N LEU A 500 -8.48 -10.93 -1.55
CA LEU A 500 -8.21 -12.05 -2.43
C LEU A 500 -9.37 -12.31 -3.41
N LEU A 501 -10.62 -12.23 -2.95
CA LEU A 501 -11.79 -12.32 -3.83
C LEU A 501 -11.77 -11.23 -4.90
N ARG A 502 -11.48 -9.99 -4.51
CA ARG A 502 -11.32 -8.85 -5.43
C ARG A 502 -10.21 -9.09 -6.44
N ALA A 503 -9.08 -9.68 -6.03
CA ALA A 503 -7.99 -10.02 -6.95
C ALA A 503 -8.43 -11.00 -8.06
N TYR A 504 -9.38 -11.89 -7.75
CA TYR A 504 -10.02 -12.78 -8.72
C TYR A 504 -11.27 -12.17 -9.40
N GLY A 505 -11.53 -10.87 -9.20
CA GLY A 505 -12.64 -10.12 -9.79
C GLY A 505 -14.02 -10.43 -9.18
N ARG A 506 -14.11 -10.67 -7.87
CA ARG A 506 -15.33 -11.19 -7.21
C ARG A 506 -15.82 -10.30 -6.07
N LEU A 507 -17.13 -10.35 -5.81
CA LEU A 507 -17.85 -9.54 -4.81
C LEU A 507 -17.27 -9.66 -3.38
N SER A 508 -17.28 -8.50 -2.71
CA SER A 508 -16.90 -8.29 -1.30
C SER A 508 -17.86 -8.98 -0.33
N THR A 509 -17.36 -9.37 0.85
CA THR A 509 -18.12 -10.11 1.85
C THR A 509 -18.96 -9.19 2.71
N ASP A 510 -20.22 -8.99 2.35
CA ASP A 510 -21.22 -8.62 3.35
C ASP A 510 -22.39 -9.58 3.22
N TYR A 511 -22.44 -10.55 4.13
CA TYR A 511 -23.56 -11.46 4.26
C TYR A 511 -23.89 -11.67 5.73
N VAL A 512 -25.10 -11.29 6.13
CA VAL A 512 -25.59 -11.42 7.52
C VAL A 512 -26.75 -12.43 7.61
N THR A 513 -27.33 -12.92 6.50
CA THR A 513 -28.54 -13.75 6.56
C THR A 513 -28.61 -14.85 5.48
N PRO A 514 -28.68 -16.16 5.83
CA PRO A 514 -28.69 -17.31 4.90
C PRO A 514 -29.96 -17.37 4.06
N GLN A 515 -29.95 -16.71 2.90
CA GLN A 515 -31.04 -16.74 1.91
C GLN A 515 -30.62 -17.33 0.55
N GLY A 516 -29.36 -17.75 0.38
CA GLY A 516 -28.86 -18.41 -0.84
C GLY A 516 -28.68 -19.92 -0.70
N SER A 517 -28.77 -20.65 -1.81
CA SER A 517 -28.39 -22.07 -1.85
C SER A 517 -26.87 -22.22 -1.65
N VAL A 518 -26.44 -23.23 -0.92
CA VAL A 518 -25.01 -23.48 -0.69
C VAL A 518 -24.40 -24.03 -1.98
N LEU A 519 -23.61 -23.20 -2.68
CA LEU A 519 -22.86 -23.59 -3.87
C LEU A 519 -21.62 -24.42 -3.52
N LEU A 520 -20.97 -24.05 -2.41
CA LEU A 520 -19.81 -24.76 -1.88
C LEU A 520 -19.79 -24.61 -0.37
N SER A 521 -19.40 -25.67 0.31
CA SER A 521 -19.20 -25.70 1.75
C SER A 521 -17.83 -26.27 2.04
N SER A 522 -17.09 -25.60 2.91
CA SER A 522 -15.80 -26.04 3.43
C SER A 522 -15.76 -25.85 4.94
N ASP A 523 -14.65 -26.14 5.61
CA ASP A 523 -14.55 -26.11 7.07
C ASP A 523 -14.72 -24.70 7.64
N ASN A 524 -14.17 -23.70 6.96
CA ASN A 524 -14.18 -22.30 7.40
C ASN A 524 -15.16 -21.40 6.61
N TYR A 525 -15.65 -21.87 5.47
CA TYR A 525 -16.42 -21.04 4.53
C TYR A 525 -17.69 -21.70 4.00
N TYR A 526 -18.64 -20.84 3.64
CA TYR A 526 -19.74 -21.17 2.74
C TYR A 526 -19.71 -20.21 1.56
N LEU A 527 -19.88 -20.74 0.35
CA LEU A 527 -20.26 -19.94 -0.81
C LEU A 527 -21.74 -20.13 -1.05
N LEU A 528 -22.49 -19.04 -0.99
CA LEU A 528 -23.92 -19.01 -1.20
C LEU A 528 -24.22 -18.42 -2.57
N SER A 529 -25.20 -18.97 -3.27
CA SER A 529 -25.69 -18.37 -4.50
C SER A 529 -26.32 -17.02 -4.18
N ALA A 530 -26.06 -16.02 -5.01
CA ALA A 530 -26.84 -14.80 -4.96
C ALA A 530 -28.32 -15.10 -5.26
N PRO A 531 -29.26 -14.30 -4.72
CA PRO A 531 -30.67 -14.42 -5.04
C PRO A 531 -30.99 -13.88 -6.45
N PHE A 532 -29.98 -13.67 -7.29
CA PHE A 532 -30.10 -13.18 -8.65
C PHE A 532 -29.04 -13.80 -9.57
N THR A 533 -29.30 -13.77 -10.87
CA THR A 533 -28.33 -14.13 -11.91
C THR A 533 -28.07 -12.89 -12.78
N PRO A 534 -26.81 -12.44 -12.93
CA PRO A 534 -26.50 -11.37 -13.90
C PRO A 534 -26.89 -11.82 -15.31
N ILE A 535 -27.66 -10.99 -16.02
CA ILE A 535 -28.07 -11.23 -17.40
C ILE A 535 -27.38 -10.20 -18.28
N LYS A 536 -27.08 -10.57 -19.52
CA LYS A 536 -26.49 -9.68 -20.53
C LYS A 536 -27.51 -8.61 -20.94
N LEU A 537 -27.10 -7.35 -20.99
CA LEU A 537 -27.92 -6.20 -21.41
C LEU A 537 -28.49 -6.41 -22.83
N GLY A 538 -27.76 -7.12 -23.70
CA GLY A 538 -28.23 -7.45 -25.05
C GLY A 538 -29.46 -8.37 -25.10
N GLU A 539 -29.77 -9.09 -24.03
CA GLU A 539 -30.95 -9.99 -23.95
C GLU A 539 -32.27 -9.22 -24.05
N ILE A 540 -32.26 -7.91 -23.74
CA ILE A 540 -33.43 -7.04 -23.89
C ILE A 540 -34.01 -7.05 -25.30
N LYS A 541 -33.17 -7.24 -26.33
CA LYS A 541 -33.59 -7.24 -27.74
C LYS A 541 -34.51 -8.41 -28.09
N LYS A 542 -34.59 -9.44 -27.23
CA LYS A 542 -35.49 -10.58 -27.40
C LYS A 542 -36.94 -10.26 -27.04
N TYR A 543 -37.19 -9.12 -26.40
CA TYR A 543 -38.50 -8.74 -25.89
C TYR A 543 -39.08 -7.57 -26.68
N GLN A 544 -40.35 -7.70 -27.09
CA GLN A 544 -41.07 -6.66 -27.84
C GLN A 544 -41.71 -5.60 -26.93
N ASN A 545 -41.97 -5.94 -25.67
CA ASN A 545 -42.60 -5.06 -24.69
C ASN A 545 -41.71 -4.95 -23.46
N LEU A 546 -41.65 -3.76 -22.87
CA LEU A 546 -40.95 -3.47 -21.62
C LEU A 546 -41.95 -2.95 -20.61
N TYR A 547 -42.02 -3.59 -19.45
CA TYR A 547 -42.85 -3.13 -18.35
C TYR A 547 -42.03 -2.16 -17.50
N ILE A 548 -42.56 -0.97 -17.26
CA ILE A 548 -41.83 0.05 -16.50
C ILE A 548 -42.44 0.19 -15.11
N VAL A 549 -41.58 0.27 -14.10
CA VAL A 549 -41.93 0.75 -12.76
C VAL A 549 -41.34 2.14 -12.57
N PRO A 550 -42.14 3.21 -12.73
CA PRO A 550 -41.72 4.58 -12.48
C PRO A 550 -41.19 4.84 -11.08
N SER A 551 -40.36 5.87 -10.94
CA SER A 551 -40.20 6.58 -9.66
C SER A 551 -41.04 7.86 -9.65
N SER A 552 -41.45 8.33 -8.48
CA SER A 552 -41.98 9.69 -8.33
C SER A 552 -40.81 10.64 -7.99
N PRO A 553 -40.60 11.78 -8.69
CA PRO A 553 -41.50 12.50 -9.60
C PRO A 553 -41.21 12.28 -11.11
N THR A 554 -40.60 11.16 -11.52
CA THR A 554 -40.19 10.91 -12.93
C THR A 554 -41.34 10.72 -13.94
N GLU A 555 -42.61 10.81 -13.51
CA GLU A 555 -43.83 10.73 -14.35
C GLU A 555 -43.77 11.63 -15.60
N GLU A 556 -43.19 12.83 -15.50
CA GLU A 556 -43.10 13.77 -16.62
C GLU A 556 -42.02 13.43 -17.65
N TYR A 557 -41.05 12.58 -17.28
CA TYR A 557 -40.00 12.05 -18.15
C TYR A 557 -40.38 10.69 -18.77
N HIS A 558 -41.25 9.92 -18.10
CA HIS A 558 -41.94 8.78 -18.74
C HIS A 558 -42.64 9.21 -20.03
N ALA A 559 -43.23 10.41 -20.06
CA ALA A 559 -43.83 10.99 -21.25
C ALA A 559 -42.85 11.22 -22.42
N TYR A 560 -41.55 11.38 -22.16
CA TYR A 560 -40.51 11.52 -23.19
C TYR A 560 -40.07 10.15 -23.75
N LEU A 561 -39.90 9.14 -22.88
CA LEU A 561 -39.57 7.77 -23.29
C LEU A 561 -40.68 7.07 -24.12
N ILE A 562 -41.93 7.52 -23.99
CA ILE A 562 -43.07 7.01 -24.78
C ILE A 562 -42.90 7.21 -26.30
N PHE A 563 -41.92 8.02 -26.76
CA PHE A 563 -41.79 8.38 -28.16
C PHE A 563 -40.97 7.43 -29.07
N HIS A 564 -40.38 6.33 -28.58
CA HIS A 564 -39.56 5.45 -29.43
C HIS A 564 -39.92 3.95 -29.37
N GLU A 565 -40.38 3.44 -30.53
CA GLU A 565 -40.47 2.05 -31.06
C GLU A 565 -41.06 0.90 -30.20
N HIS A 566 -41.31 1.04 -28.89
CA HIS A 566 -41.84 -0.03 -28.03
C HIS A 566 -43.05 0.41 -27.22
N SER A 567 -44.02 -0.49 -27.02
CA SER A 567 -45.10 -0.26 -26.04
C SER A 567 -44.56 -0.47 -24.64
N LEU A 568 -44.23 0.63 -23.97
CA LEU A 568 -43.93 0.68 -22.55
C LEU A 568 -45.25 0.50 -21.77
N ILE A 569 -45.31 -0.53 -20.92
CA ILE A 569 -46.50 -0.83 -20.13
C ILE A 569 -46.19 -0.50 -18.67
N GLU A 570 -46.86 0.52 -18.13
CA GLU A 570 -46.70 0.88 -16.72
C GLU A 570 -47.22 -0.24 -15.81
N THR A 571 -46.46 -0.58 -14.77
CA THR A 571 -46.87 -1.56 -13.76
C THR A 571 -46.42 -1.15 -12.37
N ASP A 572 -47.23 -1.50 -11.38
CA ASP A 572 -46.90 -1.37 -9.96
C ASP A 572 -46.35 -2.69 -9.38
N LYS A 573 -46.23 -3.75 -10.20
CA LYS A 573 -45.73 -5.06 -9.78
C LYS A 573 -44.21 -5.09 -9.86
N CYS A 574 -43.59 -5.65 -8.81
CA CYS A 574 -42.14 -5.88 -8.76
C CYS A 574 -41.75 -7.31 -9.18
N SER A 575 -42.73 -8.18 -9.45
CA SER A 575 -42.51 -9.56 -9.88
C SER A 575 -43.70 -10.12 -10.67
N GLY A 576 -43.47 -11.23 -11.38
CA GLY A 576 -44.43 -11.92 -12.25
C GLY A 576 -44.65 -11.23 -13.60
N VAL A 577 -43.74 -10.32 -13.98
CA VAL A 577 -43.80 -9.51 -15.19
C VAL A 577 -42.36 -9.32 -15.71
N SER A 578 -42.11 -9.72 -16.95
CA SER A 578 -40.76 -9.72 -17.54
C SER A 578 -40.83 -9.32 -19.03
N PRO A 579 -39.92 -8.44 -19.52
CA PRO A 579 -38.85 -7.78 -18.81
C PRO A 579 -39.34 -6.54 -18.05
N LEU A 580 -38.75 -6.28 -16.89
CA LEU A 580 -39.08 -5.17 -16.00
C LEU A 580 -37.96 -4.12 -16.03
N LEU A 581 -38.28 -2.89 -16.46
CA LEU A 581 -37.39 -1.74 -16.35
C LEU A 581 -37.76 -0.93 -15.10
N ILE A 582 -36.88 -0.99 -14.11
CA ILE A 582 -37.00 -0.27 -12.84
C ILE A 582 -36.12 0.97 -12.91
N ILE A 583 -36.69 2.12 -12.61
CA ILE A 583 -35.98 3.41 -12.64
C ILE A 583 -36.07 4.05 -11.26
N GLY A 584 -34.91 4.49 -10.73
CA GLY A 584 -34.81 5.20 -9.46
C GLY A 584 -34.36 4.33 -8.29
N GLY A 585 -33.83 4.98 -7.25
CA GLY A 585 -33.26 4.32 -6.08
C GLY A 585 -34.27 3.85 -5.04
N PRO A 586 -33.82 3.24 -3.92
CA PRO A 586 -34.70 2.68 -2.88
C PRO A 586 -35.60 3.71 -2.19
N LEU A 587 -35.25 4.99 -2.25
CA LEU A 587 -36.05 6.09 -1.71
C LEU A 587 -37.19 6.50 -2.63
N SER A 588 -37.06 6.30 -3.95
CA SER A 588 -38.02 6.77 -4.96
C SER A 588 -38.76 5.64 -5.68
N ASN A 589 -38.25 4.40 -5.61
CA ASN A 589 -38.84 3.22 -6.25
C ASN A 589 -38.95 2.03 -5.27
N LYS A 590 -40.18 1.54 -5.08
CA LYS A 590 -40.46 0.41 -4.17
C LYS A 590 -39.85 -0.91 -4.63
N CYS A 591 -39.69 -1.13 -5.93
CA CYS A 591 -39.11 -2.35 -6.46
C CYS A 591 -37.59 -2.35 -6.29
N THR A 592 -36.93 -1.21 -6.48
CA THR A 592 -35.50 -1.05 -6.13
C THR A 592 -35.28 -1.34 -4.65
N LYS A 593 -36.11 -0.76 -3.78
CA LYS A 593 -36.05 -1.03 -2.33
C LYS A 593 -36.18 -2.53 -2.01
N GLN A 594 -37.12 -3.24 -2.64
CA GLN A 594 -37.28 -4.69 -2.45
C GLN A 594 -36.07 -5.48 -2.95
N LEU A 595 -35.51 -5.11 -4.10
CA LEU A 595 -34.30 -5.75 -4.62
C LEU A 595 -33.11 -5.52 -3.68
N GLU A 596 -32.90 -4.31 -3.18
CA GLU A 596 -31.82 -4.01 -2.24
C GLU A 596 -32.00 -4.69 -0.87
N GLU A 597 -33.22 -4.70 -0.33
CA GLU A 597 -33.56 -5.41 0.92
C GLU A 597 -33.31 -6.92 0.78
N LYS A 598 -33.60 -7.50 -0.39
CA LYS A 598 -33.27 -8.89 -0.73
C LYS A 598 -31.82 -9.09 -1.20
N ARG A 599 -31.03 -8.02 -1.33
CA ARG A 599 -29.67 -8.02 -1.92
C ARG A 599 -29.63 -8.69 -3.31
N ALA A 600 -30.65 -8.43 -4.10
CA ALA A 600 -30.83 -8.90 -5.47
C ALA A 600 -30.29 -7.89 -6.51
N THR A 601 -29.24 -7.15 -6.16
CA THR A 601 -28.53 -6.23 -7.05
C THR A 601 -27.04 -6.55 -7.05
N LEU A 602 -26.40 -6.34 -8.20
CA LEU A 602 -24.96 -6.58 -8.38
C LEU A 602 -24.13 -5.37 -7.96
N VAL A 603 -24.67 -4.20 -8.26
CA VAL A 603 -24.13 -2.89 -7.93
C VAL A 603 -25.18 -2.17 -7.09
N SER A 604 -24.78 -1.58 -5.97
CA SER A 604 -25.71 -0.96 -5.03
C SER A 604 -25.13 0.30 -4.41
N PHE A 605 -25.99 1.25 -4.07
CA PHE A 605 -25.61 2.43 -3.32
C PHE A 605 -25.52 2.10 -1.82
N SER A 606 -24.40 2.44 -1.19
CA SER A 606 -24.14 2.21 0.25
C SER A 606 -23.92 3.53 0.98
N GLU A 607 -23.81 3.53 2.30
CA GLU A 607 -23.46 4.74 3.08
C GLU A 607 -22.14 5.39 2.64
N ASN A 608 -21.21 4.61 2.09
CA ASN A 608 -19.87 5.05 1.73
C ASN A 608 -19.67 5.34 0.23
N GLY A 609 -20.71 5.13 -0.59
CA GLY A 609 -20.65 5.29 -2.05
C GLY A 609 -21.35 4.17 -2.82
N LEU A 610 -21.26 4.23 -4.15
CA LEU A 610 -21.71 3.18 -5.07
C LEU A 610 -20.72 2.01 -5.04
N VAL A 611 -21.18 0.82 -4.68
CA VAL A 611 -20.37 -0.39 -4.53
C VAL A 611 -20.58 -1.29 -5.73
N SER A 612 -19.49 -1.61 -6.43
CA SER A 612 -19.45 -2.60 -7.50
C SER A 612 -18.67 -3.84 -7.06
N PRO A 613 -18.70 -4.92 -7.86
CA PRO A 613 -17.84 -6.09 -7.65
C PRO A 613 -16.34 -5.78 -7.65
N HIS A 614 -15.91 -4.71 -8.34
CA HIS A 614 -14.49 -4.37 -8.49
C HIS A 614 -14.06 -3.16 -7.66
N SER A 615 -14.96 -2.21 -7.43
CA SER A 615 -14.63 -0.87 -6.92
C SER A 615 -15.70 -0.33 -5.96
N ILE A 616 -15.30 0.65 -5.15
CA ILE A 616 -16.22 1.51 -4.40
C ILE A 616 -16.03 2.93 -4.92
N TYR A 617 -17.09 3.52 -5.46
CA TYR A 617 -17.13 4.86 -5.99
C TYR A 617 -17.74 5.79 -4.94
N PRO A 618 -16.92 6.65 -4.29
CA PRO A 618 -17.45 7.58 -3.30
C PRO A 618 -18.42 8.55 -3.96
N TYR A 619 -19.44 8.96 -3.22
CA TYR A 619 -20.39 9.95 -3.71
C TYR A 619 -19.69 11.25 -4.14
N PRO A 620 -20.15 11.88 -5.24
CA PRO A 620 -19.79 13.25 -5.52
C PRO A 620 -20.19 14.17 -4.36
N GLN A 621 -19.49 15.30 -4.22
CA GLN A 621 -19.84 16.27 -3.16
C GLN A 621 -21.19 16.89 -3.49
N SER A 622 -22.15 16.78 -2.57
CA SER A 622 -23.44 17.47 -2.69
C SER A 622 -23.22 18.98 -2.67
N GLY A 623 -23.88 19.71 -3.57
CA GLY A 623 -23.92 21.17 -3.52
C GLY A 623 -24.63 21.70 -2.28
N LYS A 624 -24.76 23.04 -2.20
CA LYS A 624 -25.46 23.68 -1.06
C LYS A 624 -26.94 23.29 -1.02
N ASN A 625 -27.53 23.11 -2.20
CA ASN A 625 -28.88 22.61 -2.37
C ASN A 625 -28.82 21.20 -2.95
N TRP A 626 -29.83 20.38 -2.66
CA TRP A 626 -29.89 18.99 -3.12
C TRP A 626 -30.07 18.86 -4.64
N TRP A 627 -30.58 19.92 -5.29
CA TRP A 627 -30.77 20.04 -6.74
C TRP A 627 -29.60 20.73 -7.45
N ASP A 628 -28.74 21.45 -6.72
CA ASP A 628 -27.57 22.13 -7.29
C ASP A 628 -26.40 21.16 -7.30
N VAL A 629 -26.37 20.26 -8.30
CA VAL A 629 -25.39 19.19 -8.38
C VAL A 629 -24.66 19.23 -9.71
N GLU A 630 -23.34 19.38 -9.69
CA GLU A 630 -22.51 19.44 -10.91
C GLU A 630 -22.11 18.06 -11.44
N ASN A 631 -22.29 17.01 -10.65
CA ASN A 631 -21.97 15.64 -11.04
C ASN A 631 -22.69 14.56 -10.23
N GLY A 632 -22.90 13.41 -10.83
CA GLY A 632 -23.57 12.28 -10.18
C GLY A 632 -23.15 10.94 -10.75
N LEU A 633 -23.24 9.89 -9.95
CA LEU A 633 -22.99 8.52 -10.41
C LEU A 633 -24.29 7.86 -10.80
N PHE A 634 -24.26 7.04 -11.84
CA PHE A 634 -25.38 6.19 -12.21
C PHE A 634 -24.93 4.75 -12.48
N VAL A 635 -25.87 3.83 -12.33
CA VAL A 635 -25.74 2.43 -12.67
C VAL A 635 -26.86 2.03 -13.61
N ILE A 636 -26.50 1.25 -14.63
CA ILE A 636 -27.42 0.48 -15.47
C ILE A 636 -27.03 -0.97 -15.25
N GLN A 637 -27.92 -1.81 -14.73
CA GLN A 637 -27.63 -3.22 -14.51
C GLN A 637 -28.79 -4.11 -14.92
N SER A 638 -28.48 -5.32 -15.37
CA SER A 638 -29.44 -6.30 -15.85
C SER A 638 -29.24 -7.63 -15.14
N LEU A 639 -30.34 -8.16 -14.58
CA LEU A 639 -30.33 -9.34 -13.73
C LEU A 639 -31.64 -10.12 -13.85
N GLU A 640 -31.61 -11.39 -13.48
CA GLU A 640 -32.78 -12.23 -13.31
C GLU A 640 -33.00 -12.48 -11.82
N HIS A 641 -34.20 -12.18 -11.33
CA HIS A 641 -34.61 -12.41 -9.94
C HIS A 641 -35.99 -13.07 -9.91
N GLU A 642 -36.13 -14.19 -9.20
CA GLU A 642 -37.39 -14.95 -9.12
C GLU A 642 -38.00 -15.34 -10.49
N GLY A 643 -37.16 -15.44 -11.54
CA GLY A 643 -37.55 -15.78 -12.92
C GLY A 643 -37.91 -14.57 -13.80
N ASP A 644 -37.90 -13.36 -13.25
CA ASP A 644 -38.15 -12.13 -14.00
C ASP A 644 -36.83 -11.50 -14.47
N PHE A 645 -36.77 -11.10 -15.74
CA PHE A 645 -35.66 -10.33 -16.28
C PHE A 645 -35.84 -8.85 -15.93
N ILE A 646 -34.91 -8.29 -15.17
CA ILE A 646 -34.95 -6.94 -14.62
C ILE A 646 -33.79 -6.12 -15.18
N ILE A 647 -34.10 -4.89 -15.60
CA ILE A 647 -33.14 -3.83 -15.88
C ILE A 647 -33.36 -2.74 -14.84
N LEU A 648 -32.34 -2.45 -14.05
CA LEU A 648 -32.36 -1.42 -13.02
C LEU A 648 -31.47 -0.26 -13.44
N ILE A 649 -32.05 0.94 -13.50
CA ILE A 649 -31.33 2.19 -13.71
C ILE A 649 -31.49 3.06 -12.45
N GLU A 650 -30.37 3.39 -11.82
CA GLU A 650 -30.36 4.14 -10.58
C GLU A 650 -29.21 5.16 -10.58
N GLY A 651 -29.44 6.34 -10.03
CA GLY A 651 -28.41 7.35 -9.85
C GLY A 651 -28.36 7.90 -8.42
N THR A 652 -27.26 8.57 -8.11
CA THR A 652 -27.04 9.29 -6.84
C THR A 652 -28.07 10.36 -6.54
N ASN A 653 -28.68 10.90 -7.60
CA ASN A 653 -29.72 11.92 -7.58
C ASN A 653 -30.59 11.76 -8.85
N ILE A 654 -31.56 12.64 -9.03
CA ILE A 654 -32.47 12.58 -10.17
C ILE A 654 -31.73 12.81 -11.49
N ASP A 655 -30.82 13.79 -11.56
CA ASP A 655 -30.04 14.13 -12.75
C ASP A 655 -29.19 12.97 -13.25
N SER A 656 -28.47 12.31 -12.35
CA SER A 656 -27.67 11.13 -12.67
C SER A 656 -28.53 9.93 -13.05
N THR A 657 -29.68 9.73 -12.41
CA THR A 657 -30.62 8.67 -12.83
C THR A 657 -31.06 8.89 -14.28
N ILE A 658 -31.37 10.14 -14.62
CA ILE A 658 -31.80 10.54 -15.96
C ILE A 658 -30.64 10.45 -16.96
N ALA A 659 -29.43 10.85 -16.59
CA ALA A 659 -28.24 10.64 -17.39
C ALA A 659 -28.05 9.15 -17.72
N GLY A 660 -28.28 8.28 -16.73
CA GLY A 660 -28.27 6.83 -16.92
C GLY A 660 -29.35 6.35 -17.90
N MET A 661 -30.56 6.91 -17.84
CA MET A 661 -31.63 6.60 -18.80
C MET A 661 -31.31 7.06 -20.21
N TYR A 662 -30.85 8.31 -20.37
CA TYR A 662 -30.39 8.85 -21.65
C TYR A 662 -29.27 7.99 -22.25
N TYR A 663 -28.30 7.61 -21.42
CA TYR A 663 -27.19 6.75 -21.84
C TYR A 663 -27.67 5.36 -22.26
N PHE A 664 -28.59 4.79 -21.48
CA PHE A 664 -29.20 3.51 -21.78
C PHE A 664 -29.86 3.51 -23.16
N GLU A 665 -30.72 4.49 -23.43
CA GLU A 665 -31.46 4.56 -24.69
C GLU A 665 -30.53 4.77 -25.90
N ASN A 666 -29.59 5.70 -25.79
CA ASN A 666 -28.79 6.13 -26.94
C ASN A 666 -27.58 5.21 -27.20
N PHE A 667 -27.02 4.59 -26.16
CA PHE A 667 -25.76 3.85 -26.27
C PHE A 667 -25.86 2.38 -25.84
N VAL A 668 -26.69 2.01 -24.87
CA VAL A 668 -26.76 0.62 -24.39
C VAL A 668 -27.74 -0.20 -25.19
N TYR A 669 -28.92 0.36 -25.42
CA TYR A 669 -30.02 -0.31 -26.12
C TYR A 669 -29.76 -0.36 -27.63
N LYS A 670 -29.40 0.79 -28.22
CA LYS A 670 -29.15 0.92 -29.67
C LYS A 670 -27.82 0.29 -30.10
N ALA A 671 -26.75 0.38 -29.31
CA ALA A 671 -25.44 -0.11 -29.72
C ALA A 671 -25.15 -1.55 -29.24
N GLU A 672 -24.48 -2.35 -30.08
CA GLU A 672 -24.06 -3.71 -29.71
C GLU A 672 -22.88 -3.73 -28.73
N MET A 673 -22.22 -2.59 -28.50
CA MET A 673 -20.99 -2.49 -27.69
C MET A 673 -21.16 -3.02 -26.26
N TYR A 674 -22.36 -2.90 -25.67
CA TYR A 674 -22.66 -3.36 -24.32
C TYR A 674 -23.50 -4.63 -24.26
N SER A 675 -23.72 -5.30 -25.39
CA SER A 675 -24.58 -6.49 -25.48
C SER A 675 -24.14 -7.61 -24.54
N GLU A 676 -22.83 -7.77 -24.33
CA GLU A 676 -22.23 -8.79 -23.47
C GLU A 676 -22.07 -8.35 -22.00
N CYS A 677 -22.50 -7.13 -21.67
CA CYS A 677 -22.32 -6.54 -20.35
C CYS A 677 -23.54 -6.75 -19.47
N SER A 678 -23.37 -7.02 -18.17
CA SER A 678 -24.48 -7.14 -17.21
C SER A 678 -24.67 -5.89 -16.36
N TYR A 679 -23.68 -5.00 -16.31
CA TYR A 679 -23.84 -3.67 -15.73
C TYR A 679 -22.84 -2.66 -16.30
N ILE A 680 -23.19 -1.39 -16.12
CA ILE A 680 -22.43 -0.20 -16.49
C ILE A 680 -22.53 0.78 -15.33
N ILE A 681 -21.40 1.35 -14.93
CA ILE A 681 -21.31 2.46 -13.98
C ILE A 681 -20.79 3.67 -14.72
N GLY A 682 -21.53 4.78 -14.64
CA GLY A 682 -21.17 6.05 -15.26
C GLY A 682 -21.13 7.20 -14.26
N GLU A 683 -20.40 8.25 -14.63
CA GLU A 683 -20.39 9.55 -13.98
C GLU A 683 -20.92 10.57 -14.98
N TRP A 684 -21.97 11.27 -14.60
CA TRP A 684 -22.46 12.45 -15.29
C TRP A 684 -21.78 13.70 -14.72
N ARG A 685 -21.45 14.67 -15.59
CA ARG A 685 -20.90 15.97 -15.23
C ARG A 685 -21.53 17.09 -16.06
N GLU A 686 -22.08 18.08 -15.36
CA GLU A 686 -22.55 19.35 -15.90
C GLU A 686 -21.43 20.05 -16.67
N LYS A 687 -21.71 20.50 -17.90
CA LYS A 687 -20.72 21.15 -18.75
C LYS A 687 -21.25 22.33 -19.55
N ASP A 688 -22.54 22.37 -19.85
CA ASP A 688 -23.11 23.36 -20.76
C ASP A 688 -23.97 24.42 -20.08
N GLY A 689 -24.17 24.29 -18.77
CA GLY A 689 -24.96 25.20 -17.94
C GLY A 689 -26.44 25.16 -18.32
N GLN A 690 -26.89 24.07 -18.93
CA GLN A 690 -28.27 23.85 -19.33
C GLN A 690 -28.83 22.71 -18.50
N VAL A 691 -30.02 22.92 -17.97
CA VAL A 691 -30.81 21.87 -17.35
C VAL A 691 -32.01 21.66 -18.24
N TRP A 692 -32.41 20.41 -18.44
CA TRP A 692 -33.69 20.13 -19.06
C TRP A 692 -34.82 20.87 -18.33
N ASP A 693 -35.68 21.54 -19.09
CA ASP A 693 -36.69 22.45 -18.53
C ASP A 693 -37.64 21.78 -17.52
N LYS A 694 -37.83 20.47 -17.62
CA LYS A 694 -38.64 19.65 -16.69
C LYS A 694 -37.90 19.18 -15.44
N LEU A 695 -36.58 19.34 -15.39
CA LEU A 695 -35.73 19.03 -14.24
C LEU A 695 -35.32 20.27 -13.45
N LYS A 696 -35.69 21.46 -13.95
CA LYS A 696 -35.52 22.71 -13.22
C LYS A 696 -36.39 22.71 -11.98
N PHE A 697 -35.76 22.56 -10.83
CA PHE A 697 -36.43 22.72 -9.54
C PHE A 697 -36.57 24.20 -9.14
N ASP A 698 -35.84 25.08 -9.82
CA ASP A 698 -35.91 26.53 -9.75
C ASP A 698 -35.82 27.13 -11.17
N PRO A 699 -36.55 28.21 -11.52
CA PRO A 699 -36.40 28.88 -12.81
C PRO A 699 -34.98 29.39 -13.11
N GLU A 700 -34.16 29.62 -12.08
CA GLU A 700 -32.75 30.00 -12.17
C GLU A 700 -31.79 28.80 -12.16
N ASP A 701 -32.32 27.57 -12.17
CA ASP A 701 -31.53 26.34 -12.17
C ASP A 701 -30.73 26.21 -13.48
N LYS A 702 -29.42 26.11 -13.31
CA LYS A 702 -28.40 26.06 -14.37
C LYS A 702 -27.49 24.84 -14.23
N ASN A 703 -27.73 24.00 -13.22
CA ASN A 703 -26.86 22.87 -12.87
C ASN A 703 -27.74 21.61 -12.72
N GLY A 704 -27.73 20.73 -13.72
CA GLY A 704 -28.66 19.60 -13.81
C GLY A 704 -28.59 18.95 -15.20
N PHE A 705 -29.06 17.72 -15.35
CA PHE A 705 -28.76 16.95 -16.57
C PHE A 705 -29.28 17.59 -17.87
N SER A 706 -28.42 17.62 -18.90
CA SER A 706 -28.77 17.86 -20.30
C SER A 706 -28.04 16.92 -21.28
N GLU A 707 -28.48 16.88 -22.54
CA GLU A 707 -27.83 16.08 -23.59
C GLU A 707 -26.42 16.58 -23.96
N GLY A 708 -26.07 17.83 -23.63
CA GLY A 708 -24.77 18.43 -23.90
C GLY A 708 -23.69 18.09 -22.87
N ASP A 709 -24.10 17.44 -21.77
CA ASP A 709 -23.23 17.09 -20.66
C ASP A 709 -22.26 15.94 -20.93
N GLU A 710 -21.21 15.87 -20.10
CA GLU A 710 -20.24 14.80 -20.20
C GLU A 710 -20.69 13.57 -19.41
N ILE A 711 -20.89 12.46 -20.12
CA ILE A 711 -21.05 11.13 -19.50
C ILE A 711 -19.75 10.35 -19.64
N LYS A 712 -19.14 10.01 -18.52
CA LYS A 712 -17.92 9.22 -18.43
C LYS A 712 -18.22 7.84 -17.86
N ILE A 713 -17.97 6.79 -18.64
CA ILE A 713 -18.09 5.41 -18.14
C ILE A 713 -16.90 5.07 -17.23
N LEU A 714 -17.22 4.70 -15.99
CA LEU A 714 -16.26 4.36 -14.95
C LEU A 714 -15.98 2.87 -14.87
N GLU A 715 -16.99 2.03 -15.09
CA GLU A 715 -16.89 0.58 -15.03
C GLU A 715 -17.90 -0.08 -15.95
N VAL A 716 -17.53 -1.24 -16.50
CA VAL A 716 -18.48 -2.17 -17.12
C VAL A 716 -18.12 -3.58 -16.67
N GLY A 717 -19.11 -4.37 -16.29
CA GLY A 717 -18.91 -5.80 -16.07
C GLY A 717 -19.55 -6.57 -17.19
N CYS A 718 -18.69 -7.11 -18.05
CA CYS A 718 -19.11 -7.96 -19.15
C CYS A 718 -18.67 -9.38 -18.89
N SER A 719 -19.54 -10.34 -19.24
CA SER A 719 -19.17 -11.75 -19.21
C SER A 719 -18.04 -11.94 -20.22
N GLY A 720 -16.82 -12.15 -19.69
CA GLY A 720 -15.64 -12.53 -20.46
C GLY A 720 -15.61 -14.02 -20.76
#